data_AF-A0A914ZGM7-F1
#
_entry.id   AF-A0A914ZGM7-F1
#
_cell.length_a   1.000
_cell.length_b   1.000
_cell.length_c   1.000
_cell.angle_alpha   90.00
_cell.angle_beta   90.00
_cell.angle_gamma   90.00
#
_symmetry.space_group_name_H-M   'P 1'
#
loop_
_entity.id
_entity.type
_entity.pdbx_description
1 polymer ?
#
loop_
_entity_poly.entity_id
_entity_poly.type
_entity_poly.pdbx_seq_one_letter_code
_entity_poly.pdbx_strand_id
1 'polypeptide(L)'
;MNMNNIFGLVKKASEFAPAAVQLYQTAQFNFQKKSSDATPTLIVDAVYTEMKKISENKFKHFNIYKSTDGSFKIVFEIARKQVYSTTDEKEAYFVAQRLENLKDIGEEVVKNSLNLNKFIEIALEHQNWNDFHCACALGCIGYVSKMLQKEQNQNDYLMSVTADTGELPFHLAISNKQMDISNLLFGRGANPNAVDLKGNNAFHIAAIHFPEFLSNLLLSENIEETSIYGQNQQGKIPMALAVEKEIMESVKILATKLDEKGFRQMINSGFQPLHKPIQNSFKKEVADIIIAKSCKFIEIKNEMNETPLFACIRNGDLAMVLHLIALGGNTEEKDADGRNVLEAAFAHEKIIFVKLFHSLGFAIDKEVLQKKFKVPSSMWSELDRILKELQTKNNHVIVSPIMEQMQNILVEEVLKPTSPKGLRVLSLDGGGIRGIMSVIILKELESRLQQKLGNSEVLIAQFFNFIGGTSTGAIIALALAKGKTAFEILKLYIRFRDKVFFGKRPYDSNRLEEFLKQELGETTTLEQISKFNGLKVMVTTTKADIMPPQLILLRNYDIYGEASTKSAMAWFAARCSSAAPTYFDSPKQTYLDGGLMANNPCSDILVELTKFDITRQLNNQPPLPLACVVSIGTGRPPPKSTNAATISVPQGFGDILRNGYNQITGFMSLTKMFIDQICASDGAVVDRARALAFTKHSPFFRLSPELPTEVELDDKDDMIIVDLMFAARCYLHQEEKSFEQLVTILATYANNNS
;
A
#
# COMPACT_ATOMS: atom_id res chain seq x y z
N MET A 1 -36.66 52.47 58.64
CA MET A 1 -35.88 51.24 58.94
C MET A 1 -34.83 51.58 59.98
N ASN A 2 -34.71 50.78 61.05
CA ASN A 2 -33.66 50.96 62.06
C ASN A 2 -32.27 50.72 61.42
N MET A 3 -31.25 51.53 61.73
CA MET A 3 -29.89 51.45 61.11
C MET A 3 -29.27 50.05 61.24
N ASN A 4 -29.59 49.33 62.31
CA ASN A 4 -29.17 47.95 62.53
C ASN A 4 -29.75 46.96 61.50
N ASN A 5 -30.95 47.23 60.96
CA ASN A 5 -31.53 46.40 59.90
C ASN A 5 -30.87 46.66 58.53
N ILE A 6 -30.42 47.89 58.28
CA ILE A 6 -29.69 48.25 57.04
C ILE A 6 -28.29 47.63 57.07
N PHE A 7 -27.56 47.75 58.19
CA PHE A 7 -26.28 47.06 58.35
C PHE A 7 -26.43 45.53 58.35
N GLY A 8 -27.53 44.98 58.87
CA GLY A 8 -27.82 43.55 58.79
C GLY A 8 -28.06 43.05 57.35
N LEU A 9 -28.74 43.86 56.52
CA LEU A 9 -28.94 43.57 55.10
C LEU A 9 -27.66 43.70 54.27
N VAL A 10 -26.85 44.76 54.52
CA VAL A 10 -25.56 44.95 53.85
C VAL A 10 -24.54 43.89 54.28
N LYS A 11 -24.55 43.46 55.54
CA LYS A 11 -23.72 42.35 56.03
C LYS A 11 -24.11 41.02 55.38
N LYS A 12 -25.41 40.72 55.28
CA LYS A 12 -25.88 39.55 54.52
C LYS A 12 -25.52 39.64 53.04
N ALA A 13 -25.58 40.81 52.42
CA ALA A 13 -25.12 40.99 51.04
C ALA A 13 -23.60 40.85 50.87
N SER A 14 -22.81 41.19 51.90
CA SER A 14 -21.34 41.07 51.91
C SER A 14 -20.83 39.64 51.98
N GLU A 15 -21.66 38.69 52.38
CA GLU A 15 -21.38 37.25 52.31
C GLU A 15 -21.43 36.71 50.86
N PHE A 16 -22.04 37.46 49.91
CA PHE A 16 -22.21 37.07 48.51
C PHE A 16 -21.45 37.96 47.51
N ALA A 17 -20.82 39.06 47.96
CA ALA A 17 -20.06 39.97 47.10
C ALA A 17 -18.92 40.69 47.87
N PRO A 18 -17.63 40.47 47.54
CA PRO A 18 -16.50 41.09 48.25
C PRO A 18 -16.48 42.63 48.18
N ALA A 19 -17.00 43.23 47.12
CA ALA A 19 -17.11 44.69 46.97
C ALA A 19 -18.09 45.33 47.98
N ALA A 20 -19.06 44.58 48.50
CA ALA A 20 -19.96 45.06 49.55
C ALA A 20 -19.28 45.14 50.92
N VAL A 21 -18.13 44.48 51.11
CA VAL A 21 -17.32 44.55 52.35
C VAL A 21 -16.67 45.93 52.48
N GLN A 22 -16.12 46.50 51.40
CA GLN A 22 -15.55 47.85 51.41
C GLN A 22 -16.63 48.93 51.62
N LEU A 23 -17.82 48.77 51.04
CA LEU A 23 -18.97 49.65 51.28
C LEU A 23 -19.49 49.54 52.72
N TYR A 24 -19.55 48.33 53.27
CA TYR A 24 -19.90 48.10 54.68
C TYR A 24 -18.90 48.77 55.62
N GLN A 25 -17.59 48.57 55.41
CA GLN A 25 -16.53 49.15 56.23
C GLN A 25 -16.48 50.68 56.13
N THR A 26 -16.67 51.24 54.93
CA THR A 26 -16.70 52.71 54.70
C THR A 26 -17.95 53.33 55.32
N ALA A 27 -19.10 52.67 55.24
CA ALA A 27 -20.35 53.10 55.89
C ALA A 27 -20.26 53.00 57.42
N GLN A 28 -19.62 51.97 57.97
CA GLN A 28 -19.35 51.83 59.41
C GLN A 28 -18.41 52.93 59.91
N PHE A 29 -17.33 53.20 59.17
CA PHE A 29 -16.34 54.23 59.49
C PHE A 29 -16.94 55.65 59.47
N ASN A 30 -17.76 55.96 58.46
CA ASN A 30 -18.45 57.25 58.37
C ASN A 30 -19.55 57.42 59.41
N PHE A 31 -20.23 56.34 59.81
CA PHE A 31 -21.22 56.35 60.90
C PHE A 31 -20.58 56.60 62.27
N GLN A 32 -19.37 56.07 62.51
CA GLN A 32 -18.63 56.30 63.75
C GLN A 32 -18.04 57.71 63.88
N LYS A 33 -17.89 58.46 62.77
CA LYS A 33 -17.19 59.76 62.74
C LYS A 33 -18.08 61.01 62.79
N LYS A 34 -19.41 60.90 62.76
CA LYS A 34 -20.33 62.06 62.80
C LYS A 34 -21.32 61.96 63.96
N SER A 35 -21.12 62.80 64.98
CA SER A 35 -22.20 63.26 65.83
C SER A 35 -23.07 64.25 65.05
N SER A 36 -24.37 63.97 65.04
CA SER A 36 -25.47 64.95 64.93
C SER A 36 -25.61 65.81 63.67
N ASP A 37 -25.62 65.22 62.45
CA ASP A 37 -26.48 65.69 61.32
C ASP A 37 -26.14 64.99 59.99
N ALA A 38 -26.44 63.70 59.90
CA ALA A 38 -26.53 63.04 58.59
C ALA A 38 -27.83 62.23 58.57
N THR A 39 -28.81 62.69 57.82
CA THR A 39 -30.06 61.97 57.60
C THR A 39 -29.75 60.61 56.94
N PRO A 40 -30.41 59.51 57.36
CA PRO A 40 -30.23 58.16 56.80
C PRO A 40 -30.30 58.11 55.26
N THR A 41 -31.00 59.07 54.65
CA THR A 41 -31.15 59.27 53.21
C THR A 41 -29.82 59.50 52.49
N LEU A 42 -28.87 60.28 53.04
CA LEU A 42 -27.59 60.60 52.36
C LEU A 42 -26.63 59.40 52.30
N ILE A 43 -26.64 58.55 53.33
CA ILE A 43 -25.84 57.31 53.34
C ILE A 43 -26.47 56.28 52.40
N VAL A 44 -27.81 56.17 52.40
CA VAL A 44 -28.53 55.30 51.47
C VAL A 44 -28.32 55.76 50.03
N ASP A 45 -28.33 57.06 49.73
CA ASP A 45 -28.07 57.59 48.39
C ASP A 45 -26.61 57.41 47.94
N ALA A 46 -25.63 57.57 48.84
CA ALA A 46 -24.22 57.30 48.52
C ALA A 46 -23.96 55.81 48.28
N VAL A 47 -24.54 54.93 49.11
CA VAL A 47 -24.50 53.48 48.92
C VAL A 47 -25.26 53.08 47.67
N TYR A 48 -26.43 53.65 47.40
CA TYR A 48 -27.21 53.42 46.18
C TYR A 48 -26.47 53.92 44.94
N THR A 49 -25.78 55.06 45.00
CA THR A 49 -24.98 55.62 43.89
C THR A 49 -23.74 54.78 43.60
N GLU A 50 -23.03 54.28 44.63
CA GLU A 50 -21.91 53.35 44.42
C GLU A 50 -22.39 51.95 44.04
N MET A 51 -23.51 51.47 44.58
CA MET A 51 -24.16 50.24 44.10
C MET A 51 -24.66 50.41 42.66
N LYS A 52 -25.07 51.62 42.25
CA LYS A 52 -25.48 51.96 40.89
C LYS A 52 -24.29 52.00 39.93
N LYS A 53 -23.16 52.61 40.32
CA LYS A 53 -21.88 52.55 39.58
C LYS A 53 -21.34 51.12 39.45
N ILE A 54 -21.45 50.31 40.50
CA ILE A 54 -21.12 48.87 40.48
C ILE A 54 -22.13 48.09 39.61
N SER A 55 -23.41 48.49 39.58
CA SER A 55 -24.45 47.87 38.74
C SER A 55 -24.37 48.24 37.27
N GLU A 56 -23.84 49.43 36.95
CA GLU A 56 -23.70 49.95 35.59
C GLU A 56 -22.54 49.26 34.83
N ASN A 57 -21.64 48.56 35.53
CA ASN A 57 -20.56 47.75 34.96
C ASN A 57 -20.74 46.22 35.17
N LYS A 58 -21.95 45.74 35.47
CA LYS A 58 -22.22 44.29 35.56
C LYS A 58 -22.54 43.68 34.20
N PHE A 59 -21.62 42.85 33.72
CA PHE A 59 -21.95 41.80 32.74
C PHE A 59 -23.11 40.98 33.29
N LYS A 60 -24.19 40.79 32.53
CA LYS A 60 -25.41 40.14 33.05
C LYS A 60 -25.25 38.62 33.10
N HIS A 61 -24.40 38.05 32.25
CA HIS A 61 -24.25 36.62 32.07
C HIS A 61 -22.87 36.12 32.53
N PHE A 62 -21.82 36.94 32.38
CA PHE A 62 -20.44 36.59 32.74
C PHE A 62 -19.87 37.50 33.84
N ASN A 63 -20.11 37.16 35.10
CA ASN A 63 -19.67 37.99 36.23
C ASN A 63 -18.22 37.72 36.63
N ILE A 64 -17.53 38.78 37.05
CA ILE A 64 -16.15 38.73 37.56
C ILE A 64 -16.17 38.71 39.09
N TYR A 65 -15.45 37.77 39.68
CA TYR A 65 -15.31 37.57 41.11
C TYR A 65 -13.83 37.64 41.50
N LYS A 66 -13.47 38.56 42.40
CA LYS A 66 -12.11 38.60 42.97
C LYS A 66 -11.99 37.57 44.10
N SER A 67 -11.08 36.63 43.93
CA SER A 67 -10.83 35.56 44.89
C SER A 67 -9.82 36.00 45.97
N THR A 68 -9.77 35.26 47.07
CA THR A 68 -8.93 35.58 48.24
C THR A 68 -7.44 35.47 47.96
N ASP A 69 -7.06 34.73 46.91
CA ASP A 69 -5.68 34.60 46.40
C ASP A 69 -5.25 35.78 45.50
N GLY A 70 -6.14 36.76 45.27
CA GLY A 70 -5.88 37.92 44.41
C GLY A 70 -6.23 37.72 42.94
N SER A 71 -6.64 36.51 42.51
CA SER A 71 -7.09 36.23 41.14
C SER A 71 -8.51 36.72 40.86
N PHE A 72 -8.79 37.05 39.60
CA PHE A 72 -10.11 37.37 39.08
C PHE A 72 -10.67 36.16 38.33
N LYS A 73 -11.82 35.66 38.78
CA LYS A 73 -12.53 34.50 38.23
C LYS A 73 -13.79 34.95 37.50
N ILE A 74 -13.96 34.52 36.26
CA ILE A 74 -15.16 34.79 35.46
C ILE A 74 -16.08 33.58 35.56
N VAL A 75 -17.32 33.81 35.99
CA VAL A 75 -18.33 32.77 36.17
C VAL A 75 -19.48 33.02 35.19
N PHE A 76 -19.83 31.98 34.44
CA PHE A 76 -21.02 32.01 33.61
C PHE A 76 -22.24 31.68 34.48
N GLU A 77 -23.07 32.66 34.74
CA GLU A 77 -24.14 32.60 35.74
C GLU A 77 -25.21 31.55 35.43
N ILE A 78 -25.54 31.37 34.14
CA ILE A 78 -26.55 30.40 33.71
C ILE A 78 -26.10 28.97 34.00
N ALA A 79 -24.83 28.66 33.74
CA ALA A 79 -24.24 27.35 34.02
C ALA A 79 -23.71 27.21 35.47
N ARG A 80 -23.65 28.32 36.21
CA ARG A 80 -22.97 28.45 37.51
C ARG A 80 -21.56 27.85 37.50
N LYS A 81 -20.83 28.03 36.39
CA LYS A 81 -19.51 27.43 36.17
C LYS A 81 -18.46 28.52 36.00
N GLN A 82 -17.33 28.38 36.69
CA GLN A 82 -16.14 29.19 36.40
C GLN A 82 -15.63 28.83 35.00
N VAL A 83 -15.51 29.84 34.15
CA VAL A 83 -15.13 29.67 32.74
C VAL A 83 -13.73 30.23 32.43
N TYR A 84 -13.23 31.17 33.23
CA TYR A 84 -11.91 31.77 33.03
C TYR A 84 -11.36 32.31 34.36
N SER A 85 -10.02 32.41 34.48
CA SER A 85 -9.36 33.00 35.64
C SER A 85 -8.04 33.64 35.24
N THR A 86 -7.76 34.85 35.71
CA THR A 86 -6.49 35.56 35.49
C THR A 86 -6.09 36.35 36.74
N THR A 87 -4.83 36.77 36.82
CA THR A 87 -4.33 37.69 37.86
C THR A 87 -4.34 39.15 37.39
N ASP A 88 -4.53 39.39 36.09
CA ASP A 88 -4.64 40.74 35.52
C ASP A 88 -6.11 41.19 35.49
N GLU A 89 -6.40 42.27 36.20
CA GLU A 89 -7.73 42.87 36.25
C GLU A 89 -8.21 43.34 34.87
N LYS A 90 -7.34 43.95 34.05
CA LYS A 90 -7.72 44.47 32.73
C LYS A 90 -8.10 43.35 31.77
N GLU A 91 -7.35 42.26 31.82
CA GLU A 91 -7.64 41.04 31.05
C GLU A 91 -8.97 40.44 31.48
N ALA A 92 -9.25 40.35 32.79
CA ALA A 92 -10.52 39.83 33.30
C ALA A 92 -11.73 40.62 32.77
N TYR A 93 -11.67 41.94 32.79
CA TYR A 93 -12.72 42.80 32.25
C TYR A 93 -12.87 42.68 30.74
N PHE A 94 -11.76 42.62 30.01
CA PHE A 94 -11.77 42.43 28.56
C PHE A 94 -12.42 41.10 28.15
N VAL A 95 -12.01 40.00 28.80
CA VAL A 95 -12.57 38.66 28.54
C VAL A 95 -14.05 38.61 28.87
N ALA A 96 -14.45 39.14 30.03
CA ALA A 96 -15.86 39.15 30.42
C ALA A 96 -16.72 39.95 29.43
N GLN A 97 -16.21 41.07 28.91
CA GLN A 97 -16.89 41.86 27.87
C GLN A 97 -17.02 41.08 26.56
N ARG A 98 -15.96 40.39 26.14
CA ARG A 98 -16.00 39.55 24.94
C ARG A 98 -17.04 38.43 25.06
N LEU A 99 -17.07 37.75 26.21
CA LEU A 99 -18.03 36.67 26.48
C LEU A 99 -19.47 37.20 26.58
N GLU A 100 -19.68 38.37 27.20
CA GLU A 100 -20.99 39.00 27.28
C GLU A 100 -21.52 39.40 25.89
N ASN A 101 -20.66 39.82 24.97
CA ASN A 101 -21.04 40.09 23.59
C ASN A 101 -21.47 38.83 22.82
N LEU A 102 -21.04 37.64 23.28
CA LEU A 102 -21.39 36.34 22.70
C LEU A 102 -22.39 35.54 23.59
N LYS A 103 -23.09 36.22 24.50
CA LYS A 103 -23.99 35.59 25.47
C LYS A 103 -25.06 34.70 24.85
N ASP A 104 -25.62 35.08 23.69
CA ASP A 104 -26.68 34.32 23.03
C ASP A 104 -26.15 32.97 22.54
N ILE A 105 -24.88 32.91 22.14
CA ILE A 105 -24.18 31.68 21.80
C ILE A 105 -23.87 30.88 23.07
N GLY A 106 -23.41 31.53 24.13
CA GLY A 106 -23.16 30.89 25.42
C GLY A 106 -24.41 30.22 26.00
N GLU A 107 -25.57 30.86 25.88
CA GLU A 107 -26.89 30.31 26.24
C GLU A 107 -27.24 29.07 25.41
N GLU A 108 -27.11 29.16 24.09
CA GLU A 108 -27.41 28.06 23.19
C GLU A 108 -26.48 26.86 23.40
N VAL A 109 -25.20 27.13 23.70
CA VAL A 109 -24.20 26.12 24.05
C VAL A 109 -24.61 25.35 25.31
N VAL A 110 -25.06 26.04 26.36
CA VAL A 110 -25.52 25.37 27.58
C VAL A 110 -26.85 24.65 27.37
N LYS A 111 -27.79 25.29 26.69
CA LYS A 111 -29.12 24.72 26.43
C LYS A 111 -29.05 23.40 25.67
N ASN A 112 -28.15 23.31 24.68
CA ASN A 112 -27.98 22.12 23.86
C ASN A 112 -26.85 21.20 24.38
N SER A 113 -26.35 21.43 25.60
CA SER A 113 -25.27 20.65 26.22
C SER A 113 -24.01 20.54 25.34
N LEU A 114 -23.69 21.58 24.59
CA LEU A 114 -22.47 21.70 23.79
C LEU A 114 -21.26 22.03 24.69
N ASN A 115 -20.05 21.90 24.12
CA ASN A 115 -18.82 22.07 24.87
C ASN A 115 -18.56 23.55 25.23
N LEU A 116 -18.96 23.94 26.45
CA LEU A 116 -18.74 25.28 26.98
C LEU A 116 -17.27 25.68 26.99
N ASN A 117 -16.34 24.75 27.25
CA ASN A 117 -14.91 25.09 27.24
C ASN A 117 -14.44 25.45 25.81
N LYS A 118 -14.92 24.73 24.79
CA LYS A 118 -14.64 25.03 23.37
C LYS A 118 -15.21 26.39 22.95
N PHE A 119 -16.37 26.78 23.48
CA PHE A 119 -16.92 28.13 23.27
C PHE A 119 -15.99 29.22 23.82
N ILE A 120 -15.50 29.04 25.05
CA ILE A 120 -14.59 30.01 25.67
C ILE A 120 -13.27 30.08 24.90
N GLU A 121 -12.70 28.95 24.50
CA GLU A 121 -11.49 28.87 23.67
C GLU A 121 -11.66 29.68 22.38
N ILE A 122 -12.69 29.39 21.58
CA ILE A 122 -12.95 30.11 20.31
C ILE A 122 -13.19 31.60 20.54
N ALA A 123 -13.95 31.97 21.59
CA ALA A 123 -14.25 33.37 21.89
C ALA A 123 -13.00 34.19 22.23
N LEU A 124 -12.00 33.55 22.84
CA LEU A 124 -10.74 34.14 23.26
C LEU A 124 -9.68 34.15 22.15
N GLU A 125 -9.55 33.06 21.41
CA GLU A 125 -8.59 32.93 20.30
C GLU A 125 -8.96 33.86 19.14
N HIS A 126 -10.25 33.94 18.82
CA HIS A 126 -10.75 34.70 17.68
C HIS A 126 -11.56 35.92 18.11
N GLN A 127 -10.86 36.95 18.59
CA GLN A 127 -11.47 38.17 19.14
C GLN A 127 -12.33 38.93 18.11
N ASN A 128 -12.01 38.80 16.82
CA ASN A 128 -12.70 39.50 15.73
C ASN A 128 -13.88 38.72 15.12
N TRP A 129 -14.15 37.49 15.58
CA TRP A 129 -15.29 36.73 15.08
C TRP A 129 -16.62 37.28 15.62
N ASN A 130 -17.64 37.32 14.78
CA ASN A 130 -19.00 37.63 15.20
C ASN A 130 -19.68 36.40 15.82
N ASP A 131 -20.87 36.60 16.38
CA ASP A 131 -21.71 35.54 16.94
C ASP A 131 -22.00 34.43 15.93
N PHE A 132 -22.26 34.77 14.67
CA PHE A 132 -22.55 33.80 13.60
C PHE A 132 -21.35 32.91 13.25
N HIS A 133 -20.14 33.46 13.16
CA HIS A 133 -18.89 32.72 12.96
C HIS A 133 -18.65 31.73 14.12
N CYS A 134 -18.81 32.20 15.36
CA CYS A 134 -18.70 31.36 16.55
C CYS A 134 -19.77 30.25 16.53
N ALA A 135 -21.02 30.57 16.20
CA ALA A 135 -22.12 29.60 16.10
C ALA A 135 -21.82 28.49 15.08
N CYS A 136 -21.26 28.86 13.92
CA CYS A 136 -20.88 27.92 12.86
C CYS A 136 -19.74 27.00 13.27
N ALA A 137 -18.72 27.51 13.96
CA ALA A 137 -17.61 26.71 14.46
C ALA A 137 -18.00 25.77 15.61
N LEU A 138 -18.97 26.18 16.44
CA LEU A 138 -19.38 25.46 17.64
C LEU A 138 -20.45 24.39 17.42
N GLY A 139 -21.16 24.41 16.30
CA GLY A 139 -22.27 23.47 16.07
C GLY A 139 -23.62 23.97 16.61
N CYS A 140 -23.80 25.29 16.81
CA CYS A 140 -25.04 25.88 17.29
C CYS A 140 -26.13 25.96 16.20
N ILE A 141 -26.60 24.80 15.71
CA ILE A 141 -27.52 24.70 14.56
C ILE A 141 -28.84 25.46 14.78
N GLY A 142 -29.38 25.48 16.00
CA GLY A 142 -30.62 26.20 16.32
C GLY A 142 -30.47 27.70 16.11
N TYR A 143 -29.36 28.26 16.59
CA TYR A 143 -28.99 29.66 16.37
C TYR A 143 -28.77 29.96 14.89
N VAL A 144 -27.95 29.16 14.18
CA VAL A 144 -27.67 29.36 12.75
C VAL A 144 -28.96 29.29 11.92
N SER A 145 -29.82 28.30 12.18
CA SER A 145 -31.11 28.15 11.49
C SER A 145 -32.01 29.36 11.69
N LYS A 146 -32.09 29.89 12.91
CA LYS A 146 -32.89 31.07 13.26
C LYS A 146 -32.38 32.32 12.55
N MET A 147 -31.08 32.50 12.46
CA MET A 147 -30.48 33.67 11.79
C MET A 147 -30.72 33.63 10.27
N LEU A 148 -30.65 32.43 9.67
CA LEU A 148 -30.89 32.23 8.24
C LEU A 148 -32.39 32.19 7.84
N GLN A 149 -33.34 32.28 8.77
CA GLN A 149 -34.79 32.33 8.44
C GLN A 149 -35.23 33.67 7.84
N LYS A 150 -34.47 34.75 8.06
CA LYS A 150 -34.80 36.07 7.53
C LYS A 150 -34.14 36.24 6.16
N GLU A 151 -34.87 35.92 5.09
CA GLU A 151 -34.36 35.94 3.69
C GLU A 151 -33.61 37.23 3.33
N GLN A 152 -34.05 38.39 3.83
CA GLN A 152 -33.43 39.70 3.56
C GLN A 152 -31.96 39.81 4.03
N ASN A 153 -31.52 39.02 5.02
CA ASN A 153 -30.17 39.07 5.58
C ASN A 153 -29.37 37.77 5.35
N GLN A 154 -29.94 36.78 4.67
CA GLN A 154 -29.32 35.47 4.48
C GLN A 154 -27.97 35.58 3.77
N ASN A 155 -27.90 36.36 2.69
CA ASN A 155 -26.65 36.54 1.94
C ASN A 155 -25.57 37.25 2.76
N ASP A 156 -25.93 38.21 3.61
CA ASP A 156 -24.98 38.94 4.46
C ASP A 156 -24.31 38.01 5.46
N TYR A 157 -25.07 37.07 6.05
CA TYR A 157 -24.50 36.06 6.95
C TYR A 157 -23.64 35.06 6.19
N LEU A 158 -24.11 34.55 5.05
CA LEU A 158 -23.37 33.56 4.26
C LEU A 158 -22.05 34.09 3.70
N MET A 159 -22.00 35.37 3.33
CA MET A 159 -20.82 36.03 2.75
C MET A 159 -19.98 36.80 3.77
N SER A 160 -20.36 36.78 5.06
CA SER A 160 -19.53 37.37 6.10
C SER A 160 -18.17 36.65 6.18
N VAL A 161 -17.09 37.41 6.36
CA VAL A 161 -15.73 36.86 6.42
C VAL A 161 -15.07 37.22 7.73
N THR A 162 -14.24 36.32 8.25
CA THR A 162 -13.38 36.62 9.39
C THR A 162 -12.31 37.64 9.01
N ALA A 163 -11.95 38.55 9.92
CA ALA A 163 -11.00 39.62 9.63
C ALA A 163 -9.54 39.12 9.54
N ASP A 164 -9.22 38.03 10.25
CA ASP A 164 -7.89 37.45 10.40
C ASP A 164 -7.57 36.43 9.31
N THR A 165 -8.53 35.60 8.92
CA THR A 165 -8.33 34.49 7.97
C THR A 165 -9.11 34.64 6.66
N GLY A 166 -10.10 35.54 6.60
CA GLY A 166 -11.04 35.66 5.48
C GLY A 166 -11.93 34.44 5.29
N GLU A 167 -12.04 33.59 6.31
CA GLU A 167 -12.89 32.40 6.24
C GLU A 167 -14.36 32.81 6.29
N LEU A 168 -15.17 32.18 5.44
CA LEU A 168 -16.62 32.31 5.48
C LEU A 168 -17.20 31.40 6.57
N PRO A 169 -18.41 31.64 7.08
CA PRO A 169 -19.07 30.74 8.03
C PRO A 169 -19.13 29.29 7.53
N PHE A 170 -19.23 29.10 6.21
CA PHE A 170 -19.15 27.77 5.59
C PHE A 170 -17.78 27.12 5.74
N HIS A 171 -16.68 27.88 5.55
CA HIS A 171 -15.33 27.42 5.82
C HIS A 171 -15.13 27.03 7.29
N LEU A 172 -15.63 27.85 8.21
CA LEU A 172 -15.53 27.61 9.66
C LEU A 172 -16.30 26.35 10.10
N ALA A 173 -17.48 26.11 9.54
CA ALA A 173 -18.26 24.90 9.81
C ALA A 173 -17.50 23.64 9.35
N ILE A 174 -16.87 23.70 8.18
CA ILE A 174 -16.09 22.59 7.63
C ILE A 174 -14.81 22.36 8.45
N SER A 175 -14.02 23.40 8.72
CA SER A 175 -12.76 23.28 9.46
C SER A 175 -12.96 22.76 10.88
N ASN A 176 -14.12 23.04 11.48
CA ASN A 176 -14.53 22.55 12.80
C ASN A 176 -15.34 21.24 12.78
N LYS A 177 -15.46 20.57 11.62
CA LYS A 177 -16.16 19.28 11.46
C LYS A 177 -17.63 19.29 11.85
N GLN A 178 -18.33 20.39 11.60
CA GLN A 178 -19.75 20.55 11.94
C GLN A 178 -20.64 20.10 10.78
N MET A 179 -20.95 18.79 10.71
CA MET A 179 -21.70 18.17 9.60
C MET A 179 -23.04 18.88 9.33
N ASP A 180 -23.87 19.05 10.37
CA ASP A 180 -25.23 19.55 10.20
C ASP A 180 -25.26 21.02 9.79
N ILE A 181 -24.35 21.83 10.36
CA ILE A 181 -24.21 23.23 9.95
C ILE A 181 -23.69 23.33 8.53
N SER A 182 -22.72 22.51 8.15
CA SER A 182 -22.16 22.51 6.79
C SER A 182 -23.25 22.15 5.76
N ASN A 183 -24.06 21.12 6.03
CA ASN A 183 -25.21 20.76 5.21
C ASN A 183 -26.26 21.89 5.16
N LEU A 184 -26.57 22.52 6.31
CA LEU A 184 -27.52 23.62 6.38
C LEU A 184 -27.06 24.82 5.55
N LEU A 185 -25.81 25.27 5.72
CA LEU A 185 -25.25 26.40 4.99
C LEU A 185 -25.21 26.11 3.49
N PHE A 186 -24.76 24.91 3.10
CA PHE A 186 -24.73 24.50 1.71
C PHE A 186 -26.13 24.45 1.08
N GLY A 187 -27.12 23.87 1.78
CA GLY A 187 -28.52 23.85 1.34
C GLY A 187 -29.18 25.24 1.29
N ARG A 188 -28.59 26.24 1.93
CA ARG A 188 -29.01 27.65 1.89
C ARG A 188 -28.23 28.49 0.88
N GLY A 189 -27.43 27.86 0.01
CA GLY A 189 -26.73 28.55 -1.08
C GLY A 189 -25.34 29.08 -0.71
N ALA A 190 -24.71 28.57 0.36
CA ALA A 190 -23.30 28.87 0.60
C ALA A 190 -22.44 28.43 -0.59
N ASN A 191 -21.67 29.37 -1.15
CA ASN A 191 -20.86 29.11 -2.33
C ASN A 191 -19.60 28.29 -1.96
N PRO A 192 -19.45 27.03 -2.41
CA PRO A 192 -18.28 26.21 -2.10
C PRO A 192 -17.00 26.70 -2.80
N ASN A 193 -17.12 27.60 -3.78
CA ASN A 193 -16.02 28.21 -4.53
C ASN A 193 -15.53 29.54 -3.96
N ALA A 194 -16.22 30.09 -2.95
CA ALA A 194 -15.67 31.24 -2.23
C ALA A 194 -14.33 30.86 -1.59
N VAL A 195 -13.39 31.81 -1.52
CA VAL A 195 -12.02 31.55 -1.06
C VAL A 195 -11.68 32.36 0.18
N ASP A 196 -10.85 31.79 1.06
CA ASP A 196 -10.25 32.49 2.20
C ASP A 196 -9.07 33.40 1.78
N LEU A 197 -8.41 34.05 2.74
CA LEU A 197 -7.23 34.90 2.46
C LEU A 197 -6.03 34.14 1.87
N LYS A 198 -6.00 32.81 1.97
CA LYS A 198 -4.97 31.94 1.38
C LYS A 198 -5.40 31.40 0.01
N GLY A 199 -6.59 31.76 -0.47
CA GLY A 199 -7.16 31.24 -1.71
C GLY A 199 -7.78 29.84 -1.57
N ASN A 200 -7.95 29.31 -0.35
CA ASN A 200 -8.58 28.00 -0.14
C ASN A 200 -10.10 28.13 -0.24
N ASN A 201 -10.69 27.29 -1.07
CA ASN A 201 -12.14 27.10 -1.12
C ASN A 201 -12.60 25.98 -0.16
N ALA A 202 -13.92 25.72 -0.10
CA ALA A 202 -14.50 24.71 0.77
C ALA A 202 -13.89 23.30 0.57
N PHE A 203 -13.51 22.94 -0.66
CA PHE A 203 -12.89 21.65 -0.96
C PHE A 203 -11.48 21.52 -0.39
N HIS A 204 -10.67 22.59 -0.44
CA HIS A 204 -9.33 22.59 0.18
C HIS A 204 -9.43 22.37 1.69
N ILE A 205 -10.38 23.06 2.34
CA ILE A 205 -10.57 22.98 3.79
C ILE A 205 -11.12 21.61 4.17
N ALA A 206 -12.12 21.10 3.45
CA ALA A 206 -12.68 19.77 3.67
C ALA A 206 -11.64 18.65 3.44
N ALA A 207 -10.77 18.79 2.44
CA ALA A 207 -9.69 17.85 2.16
C ALA A 207 -8.70 17.70 3.32
N ILE A 208 -8.44 18.77 4.07
CA ILE A 208 -7.52 18.72 5.23
C ILE A 208 -8.26 18.33 6.50
N HIS A 209 -9.44 18.89 6.74
CA HIS A 209 -10.08 18.87 8.05
C HIS A 209 -11.31 17.95 8.13
N PHE A 210 -12.04 17.71 7.03
CA PHE A 210 -13.32 17.01 7.08
C PHE A 210 -13.60 16.12 5.86
N PRO A 211 -12.90 14.97 5.72
CA PRO A 211 -13.06 14.06 4.58
C PRO A 211 -14.50 13.56 4.40
N GLU A 212 -15.23 13.32 5.49
CA GLU A 212 -16.62 12.86 5.45
C GLU A 212 -17.54 13.86 4.72
N PHE A 213 -17.41 15.15 5.03
CA PHE A 213 -18.17 16.20 4.35
C PHE A 213 -17.67 16.46 2.93
N LEU A 214 -16.38 16.23 2.65
CA LEU A 214 -15.85 16.30 1.29
C LEU A 214 -16.59 15.33 0.36
N SER A 215 -16.90 14.11 0.83
CA SER A 215 -17.72 13.16 0.06
C SER A 215 -19.11 13.73 -0.24
N ASN A 216 -19.76 14.38 0.74
CA ASN A 216 -21.07 14.99 0.55
C ASN A 216 -21.05 16.12 -0.47
N LEU A 217 -20.02 16.97 -0.43
CA LEU A 217 -19.81 17.99 -1.44
C LEU A 217 -19.74 17.33 -2.82
N LEU A 218 -18.81 16.40 -3.03
CA LEU A 218 -18.58 15.76 -4.34
C LEU A 218 -19.77 14.97 -4.92
N LEU A 219 -20.76 14.61 -4.11
CA LEU A 219 -21.98 13.93 -4.56
C LEU A 219 -23.10 14.89 -4.98
N SER A 220 -23.00 16.18 -4.66
CA SER A 220 -24.05 17.14 -4.98
C SER A 220 -24.03 17.56 -6.46
N GLU A 221 -25.22 17.63 -7.08
CA GLU A 221 -25.38 17.99 -8.50
C GLU A 221 -25.11 19.49 -8.78
N ASN A 222 -25.09 20.32 -7.73
CA ASN A 222 -24.92 21.78 -7.82
C ASN A 222 -23.46 22.23 -7.86
N ILE A 223 -22.50 21.30 -7.95
CA ILE A 223 -21.07 21.62 -7.99
C ILE A 223 -20.57 21.56 -9.41
N GLU A 224 -19.97 22.66 -9.88
CA GLU A 224 -19.20 22.65 -11.10
C GLU A 224 -17.95 21.78 -10.91
N GLU A 225 -17.68 20.84 -11.81
CA GLU A 225 -16.49 19.98 -11.77
C GLU A 225 -15.17 20.78 -11.74
N THR A 226 -15.17 22.03 -12.20
CA THR A 226 -14.05 22.98 -12.11
C THR A 226 -13.62 23.31 -10.67
N SER A 227 -14.55 23.17 -9.71
CA SER A 227 -14.38 23.57 -8.32
C SER A 227 -13.30 22.78 -7.57
N ILE A 228 -13.18 21.48 -7.88
CA ILE A 228 -12.16 20.59 -7.30
C ILE A 228 -10.76 20.80 -7.91
N TYR A 229 -10.67 21.63 -8.95
CA TYR A 229 -9.42 22.01 -9.60
C TYR A 229 -9.01 23.45 -9.30
N GLY A 230 -9.78 24.18 -8.48
CA GLY A 230 -9.41 25.50 -8.01
C GLY A 230 -8.05 25.49 -7.32
N GLN A 231 -7.20 26.47 -7.64
CA GLN A 231 -5.87 26.61 -7.06
C GLN A 231 -5.88 27.68 -5.97
N ASN A 232 -5.30 27.38 -4.82
CA ASN A 232 -5.07 28.39 -3.79
C ASN A 232 -3.90 29.31 -4.15
N GLN A 233 -3.53 30.26 -3.28
CA GLN A 233 -2.44 31.21 -3.55
C GLN A 233 -1.06 30.54 -3.72
N GLN A 234 -0.88 29.31 -3.23
CA GLN A 234 0.32 28.50 -3.46
C GLN A 234 0.25 27.68 -4.76
N GLY A 235 -0.81 27.85 -5.56
CA GLY A 235 -1.09 27.05 -6.75
C GLY A 235 -1.67 25.66 -6.45
N LYS A 236 -1.86 25.28 -5.18
CA LYS A 236 -2.23 23.90 -4.81
C LYS A 236 -3.73 23.71 -4.98
N ILE A 237 -4.11 22.56 -5.54
CA ILE A 237 -5.50 22.07 -5.57
C ILE A 237 -5.83 21.28 -4.28
N PRO A 238 -7.11 20.98 -3.97
CA PRO A 238 -7.48 20.22 -2.77
C PRO A 238 -6.76 18.87 -2.64
N MET A 239 -6.59 18.14 -3.74
CA MET A 239 -5.88 16.84 -3.73
C MET A 239 -4.41 16.99 -3.35
N ALA A 240 -3.73 18.02 -3.85
CA ALA A 240 -2.33 18.29 -3.52
C ALA A 240 -2.15 18.52 -2.02
N LEU A 241 -3.07 19.29 -1.40
CA LEU A 241 -3.07 19.50 0.05
C LEU A 241 -3.37 18.22 0.83
N ALA A 242 -4.35 17.42 0.40
CA ALA A 242 -4.64 16.13 1.04
C ALA A 242 -3.43 15.20 1.04
N VAL A 243 -2.71 15.13 -0.07
CA VAL A 243 -1.49 14.34 -0.21
C VAL A 243 -0.36 14.90 0.67
N GLU A 244 -0.13 16.22 0.67
CA GLU A 244 0.90 16.86 1.49
C GLU A 244 0.63 16.75 3.00
N LYS A 245 -0.64 16.70 3.39
CA LYS A 245 -1.09 16.54 4.79
C LYS A 245 -1.31 15.08 5.19
N GLU A 246 -0.99 14.12 4.32
CA GLU A 246 -1.16 12.67 4.55
C GLU A 246 -2.61 12.25 4.91
N ILE A 247 -3.61 12.95 4.38
CA ILE A 247 -5.03 12.64 4.62
C ILE A 247 -5.52 11.65 3.56
N MET A 248 -5.20 10.36 3.76
CA MET A 248 -5.49 9.29 2.81
C MET A 248 -6.97 9.18 2.43
N GLU A 249 -7.88 9.41 3.37
CA GLU A 249 -9.32 9.35 3.11
C GLU A 249 -9.76 10.41 2.09
N SER A 250 -9.29 11.66 2.27
CA SER A 250 -9.51 12.73 1.30
C SER A 250 -8.89 12.42 -0.06
N VAL A 251 -7.69 11.81 -0.09
CA VAL A 251 -7.04 11.41 -1.35
C VAL A 251 -7.92 10.39 -2.10
N LYS A 252 -8.45 9.38 -1.42
CA LYS A 252 -9.35 8.38 -2.02
C LYS A 252 -10.64 9.02 -2.52
N ILE A 253 -11.28 9.84 -1.70
CA ILE A 253 -12.53 10.53 -2.03
C ILE A 253 -12.34 11.43 -3.27
N LEU A 254 -11.31 12.28 -3.26
CA LEU A 254 -10.99 13.16 -4.38
C LEU A 254 -10.65 12.36 -5.65
N ALA A 255 -9.90 11.26 -5.52
CA ALA A 255 -9.58 10.41 -6.65
C ALA A 255 -10.80 9.76 -7.32
N THR A 256 -11.96 9.65 -6.64
CA THR A 256 -13.18 9.16 -7.30
C THR A 256 -13.68 10.10 -8.40
N LYS A 257 -13.46 11.41 -8.25
CA LYS A 257 -13.94 12.46 -9.17
C LYS A 257 -12.86 13.07 -10.04
N LEU A 258 -11.60 13.10 -9.58
CA LEU A 258 -10.49 13.64 -10.38
C LEU A 258 -10.25 12.80 -11.64
N ASP A 259 -10.23 13.48 -12.78
CA ASP A 259 -9.85 12.95 -14.09
C ASP A 259 -8.39 13.30 -14.43
N GLU A 260 -7.94 12.93 -15.63
CA GLU A 260 -6.59 13.24 -16.10
C GLU A 260 -6.29 14.75 -16.11
N LYS A 261 -7.30 15.60 -16.38
CA LYS A 261 -7.17 17.06 -16.41
C LYS A 261 -6.85 17.59 -15.03
N GLY A 262 -7.50 17.07 -13.99
CA GLY A 262 -7.21 17.44 -12.61
C GLY A 262 -5.79 17.11 -12.17
N PHE A 263 -5.29 15.92 -12.52
CA PHE A 263 -3.89 15.58 -12.26
C PHE A 263 -2.93 16.50 -13.02
N ARG A 264 -3.23 16.82 -14.29
CA ARG A 264 -2.43 17.80 -15.06
C ARG A 264 -2.42 19.18 -14.41
N GLN A 265 -3.54 19.63 -13.87
CA GLN A 265 -3.60 20.92 -13.17
C GLN A 265 -2.82 20.92 -11.85
N MET A 266 -2.81 19.79 -11.14
CA MET A 266 -1.94 19.57 -10.00
C MET A 266 -0.45 19.64 -10.38
N ILE A 267 -0.07 19.04 -11.50
CA ILE A 267 1.32 19.06 -11.99
C ILE A 267 1.72 20.47 -12.43
N ASN A 268 0.85 21.15 -13.18
CA ASN A 268 1.11 22.49 -13.70
C ASN A 268 1.27 23.55 -12.61
N SER A 269 0.80 23.30 -11.38
CA SER A 269 1.07 24.18 -10.25
C SER A 269 2.43 23.95 -9.58
N GLY A 270 3.25 23.07 -10.13
CA GLY A 270 4.53 22.68 -9.55
C GLY A 270 4.42 21.57 -8.50
N PHE A 271 3.21 21.05 -8.22
CA PHE A 271 3.09 19.90 -7.33
C PHE A 271 3.50 18.62 -8.04
N GLN A 272 4.44 17.91 -7.44
CA GLN A 272 4.98 16.65 -7.95
C GLN A 272 4.33 15.48 -7.20
N PRO A 273 3.27 14.87 -7.76
CA PRO A 273 2.36 14.03 -6.99
C PRO A 273 2.94 12.67 -6.59
N LEU A 274 4.06 12.27 -7.19
CA LEU A 274 4.79 11.07 -6.82
C LEU A 274 6.10 11.35 -6.08
N HIS A 275 6.69 12.54 -6.20
CA HIS A 275 7.92 12.89 -5.49
C HIS A 275 7.66 13.40 -4.08
N LYS A 276 6.64 14.26 -3.92
CA LYS A 276 6.28 14.80 -2.62
C LYS A 276 5.92 13.71 -1.61
N PRO A 277 5.17 12.65 -1.99
CA PRO A 277 4.78 11.60 -1.05
C PRO A 277 5.86 10.57 -0.76
N ILE A 278 7.04 10.58 -1.39
CA ILE A 278 8.06 9.53 -1.17
C ILE A 278 8.43 9.39 0.32
N GLN A 279 8.35 10.48 1.08
CA GLN A 279 8.61 10.49 2.51
C GLN A 279 7.38 10.18 3.38
N ASN A 280 6.19 10.13 2.77
CA ASN A 280 4.93 9.90 3.46
C ASN A 280 4.73 8.41 3.78
N SER A 281 3.88 8.15 4.77
CA SER A 281 3.53 6.79 5.20
C SER A 281 2.73 5.99 4.16
N PHE A 282 1.88 6.65 3.36
CA PHE A 282 0.97 6.02 2.37
C PHE A 282 1.40 6.21 0.90
N LYS A 283 2.71 6.29 0.67
CA LYS A 283 3.28 6.60 -0.65
C LYS A 283 2.94 5.59 -1.75
N LYS A 284 2.79 4.32 -1.40
CA LYS A 284 2.40 3.25 -2.34
C LYS A 284 0.95 3.42 -2.78
N GLU A 285 0.05 3.64 -1.84
CA GLU A 285 -1.37 3.86 -2.09
C GLU A 285 -1.62 5.10 -2.93
N VAL A 286 -0.90 6.20 -2.67
CA VAL A 286 -0.97 7.41 -3.49
C VAL A 286 -0.51 7.12 -4.93
N ALA A 287 0.57 6.34 -5.10
CA ALA A 287 1.05 5.97 -6.43
C ALA A 287 0.07 5.06 -7.18
N ASP A 288 -0.51 4.06 -6.52
CA ASP A 288 -1.56 3.21 -7.08
C ASP A 288 -2.75 4.04 -7.58
N ILE A 289 -3.19 5.03 -6.80
CA ILE A 289 -4.30 5.92 -7.15
C ILE A 289 -3.97 6.78 -8.38
N ILE A 290 -2.77 7.37 -8.42
CA ILE A 290 -2.33 8.22 -9.53
C ILE A 290 -2.25 7.41 -10.83
N ILE A 291 -1.73 6.19 -10.76
CA ILE A 291 -1.51 5.34 -11.93
C ILE A 291 -2.80 4.71 -12.45
N ALA A 292 -3.76 4.44 -11.56
CA ALA A 292 -5.10 4.04 -11.95
C ALA A 292 -5.79 5.08 -12.85
N LYS A 293 -5.33 6.34 -12.82
CA LYS A 293 -5.85 7.44 -13.65
C LYS A 293 -5.06 7.59 -14.94
N SER A 294 -3.73 7.53 -14.88
CA SER A 294 -2.88 7.42 -16.07
C SER A 294 -1.50 6.91 -15.70
N CYS A 295 -1.04 5.86 -16.41
CA CYS A 295 0.32 5.34 -16.25
C CYS A 295 1.41 6.36 -16.61
N LYS A 296 1.09 7.36 -17.45
CA LYS A 296 2.06 8.40 -17.87
C LYS A 296 2.55 9.27 -16.72
N PHE A 297 1.80 9.33 -15.62
CA PHE A 297 2.16 10.17 -14.48
C PHE A 297 3.35 9.61 -13.68
N ILE A 298 3.68 8.33 -13.84
CA ILE A 298 4.85 7.74 -13.19
C ILE A 298 6.18 8.28 -13.71
N GLU A 299 6.20 8.88 -14.90
CA GLU A 299 7.43 9.42 -15.53
C GLU A 299 7.55 10.95 -15.43
N ILE A 300 6.67 11.61 -14.67
CA ILE A 300 6.77 13.06 -14.46
C ILE A 300 8.06 13.36 -13.72
N LYS A 301 8.79 14.39 -14.15
CA LYS A 301 10.06 14.77 -13.54
C LYS A 301 9.88 15.88 -12.50
N ASN A 302 10.73 15.87 -11.48
CA ASN A 302 10.80 16.97 -10.52
C ASN A 302 11.62 18.15 -11.06
N GLU A 303 11.80 19.18 -10.24
CA GLU A 303 12.64 20.36 -10.53
C GLU A 303 14.12 20.01 -10.78
N MET A 304 14.59 18.88 -10.27
CA MET A 304 15.93 18.33 -10.52
C MET A 304 15.98 17.48 -11.79
N ASN A 305 14.90 17.46 -12.59
CA ASN A 305 14.75 16.65 -13.79
C ASN A 305 14.87 15.13 -13.52
N GLU A 306 14.51 14.68 -12.32
CA GLU A 306 14.48 13.27 -11.90
C GLU A 306 13.07 12.70 -12.02
N THR A 307 12.92 11.49 -12.56
CA THR A 307 11.68 10.71 -12.42
C THR A 307 11.48 10.27 -10.96
N PRO A 308 10.26 9.88 -10.53
CA PRO A 308 10.01 9.41 -9.17
C PRO A 308 10.87 8.19 -8.82
N LEU A 309 11.19 7.35 -9.81
CA LEU A 309 12.08 6.20 -9.64
C LEU A 309 13.48 6.63 -9.21
N PHE A 310 14.08 7.60 -9.90
CA PHE A 310 15.40 8.15 -9.53
C PHE A 310 15.39 8.86 -8.16
N ALA A 311 14.33 9.60 -7.84
CA ALA A 311 14.18 10.22 -6.53
C ALA A 311 14.12 9.17 -5.40
N CYS A 312 13.45 8.04 -5.61
CA CYS A 312 13.42 6.93 -4.66
C CYS A 312 14.79 6.24 -4.52
N ILE A 313 15.52 6.06 -5.63
CA ILE A 313 16.90 5.54 -5.62
C ILE A 313 17.79 6.44 -4.77
N ARG A 314 17.79 7.75 -5.03
CA ARG A 314 18.57 8.73 -4.26
C ARG A 314 18.27 8.68 -2.76
N ASN A 315 16.99 8.53 -2.40
CA ASN A 315 16.55 8.45 -1.00
C ASN A 315 16.85 7.08 -0.35
N GLY A 316 17.14 6.01 -1.10
CA GLY A 316 17.37 4.67 -0.55
C GLY A 316 16.09 3.87 -0.27
N ASP A 317 14.97 4.22 -0.90
CA ASP A 317 13.65 3.69 -0.59
C ASP A 317 13.31 2.45 -1.40
N LEU A 318 13.82 1.28 -0.97
CA LEU A 318 13.69 0.03 -1.72
C LEU A 318 12.24 -0.37 -1.99
N ALA A 319 11.38 -0.23 -0.98
CA ALA A 319 9.98 -0.58 -1.07
C ALA A 319 9.26 0.22 -2.17
N MET A 320 9.56 1.51 -2.29
CA MET A 320 8.97 2.37 -3.32
C MET A 320 9.61 2.14 -4.70
N VAL A 321 10.91 1.86 -4.78
CA VAL A 321 11.57 1.50 -6.04
C VAL A 321 10.95 0.24 -6.65
N LEU A 322 10.81 -0.84 -5.85
CA LEU A 322 10.16 -2.08 -6.31
C LEU A 322 8.71 -1.83 -6.74
N HIS A 323 7.97 -1.03 -5.96
CA HIS A 323 6.58 -0.70 -6.26
C HIS A 323 6.44 0.10 -7.56
N LEU A 324 7.27 1.12 -7.79
CA LEU A 324 7.28 1.89 -9.03
C LEU A 324 7.65 1.02 -10.24
N ILE A 325 8.63 0.13 -10.13
CA ILE A 325 8.97 -0.85 -11.18
C ILE A 325 7.75 -1.73 -11.49
N ALA A 326 7.07 -2.21 -10.46
CA ALA A 326 5.87 -3.05 -10.58
C ALA A 326 4.70 -2.34 -11.27
N LEU A 327 4.61 -1.02 -11.08
CA LEU A 327 3.63 -0.15 -11.73
C LEU A 327 4.03 0.29 -13.15
N GLY A 328 5.23 -0.08 -13.60
CA GLY A 328 5.70 0.16 -14.96
C GLY A 328 6.70 1.30 -15.11
N GLY A 329 7.29 1.78 -14.02
CA GLY A 329 8.34 2.80 -14.06
C GLY A 329 9.51 2.38 -14.96
N ASN A 330 9.96 3.30 -15.81
CA ASN A 330 10.94 3.03 -16.85
C ASN A 330 12.36 2.94 -16.26
N THR A 331 12.92 1.73 -16.24
CA THR A 331 14.30 1.50 -15.78
C THR A 331 15.35 1.86 -16.83
N GLU A 332 14.97 2.01 -18.10
CA GLU A 332 15.88 2.29 -19.21
C GLU A 332 16.11 3.79 -19.44
N GLU A 333 15.30 4.65 -18.81
CA GLU A 333 15.51 6.09 -18.86
C GLU A 333 16.78 6.47 -18.10
N LYS A 334 17.47 7.49 -18.62
CA LYS A 334 18.64 8.08 -17.97
C LYS A 334 18.23 9.31 -17.17
N ASP A 335 18.89 9.52 -16.04
CA ASP A 335 18.68 10.73 -15.25
C ASP A 335 19.30 11.97 -15.90
N ALA A 336 19.23 13.10 -15.21
CA ALA A 336 19.76 14.38 -15.68
C ALA A 336 21.27 14.37 -15.97
N ASP A 337 22.02 13.49 -15.32
CA ASP A 337 23.47 13.31 -15.51
C ASP A 337 23.78 12.26 -16.59
N GLY A 338 22.76 11.72 -17.27
CA GLY A 338 22.90 10.67 -18.28
C GLY A 338 23.21 9.29 -17.70
N ARG A 339 22.98 9.08 -16.39
CA ARG A 339 23.22 7.82 -15.68
C ARG A 339 22.02 6.90 -15.84
N ASN A 340 22.28 5.60 -16.02
CA ASN A 340 21.21 4.60 -15.87
C ASN A 340 20.89 4.36 -14.37
N VAL A 341 19.85 3.57 -14.08
CA VAL A 341 19.41 3.28 -12.71
C VAL A 341 20.48 2.63 -11.82
N LEU A 342 21.36 1.78 -12.38
CA LEU A 342 22.47 1.15 -11.65
C LEU A 342 23.58 2.16 -11.33
N GLU A 343 23.93 3.00 -12.30
CA GLU A 343 24.91 4.08 -12.13
C GLU A 343 24.44 5.12 -11.11
N ALA A 344 23.16 5.50 -11.15
CA ALA A 344 22.56 6.41 -10.16
C ALA A 344 22.55 5.80 -8.75
N ALA A 345 22.21 4.51 -8.63
CA ALA A 345 22.31 3.77 -7.37
C ALA A 345 23.73 3.77 -6.79
N PHE A 346 24.73 3.55 -7.65
CA PHE A 346 26.13 3.57 -7.25
C PHE A 346 26.58 4.97 -6.82
N ALA A 347 26.22 6.01 -7.58
CA ALA A 347 26.54 7.41 -7.28
C ALA A 347 25.92 7.90 -5.96
N HIS A 348 24.75 7.38 -5.58
CA HIS A 348 24.08 7.70 -4.31
C HIS A 348 24.38 6.73 -3.17
N GLU A 349 25.40 5.88 -3.32
CA GLU A 349 25.88 4.97 -2.28
C GLU A 349 24.81 3.97 -1.81
N LYS A 350 23.96 3.49 -2.74
CA LYS A 350 22.87 2.56 -2.45
C LYS A 350 23.15 1.18 -3.04
N ILE A 351 23.97 0.40 -2.33
CA ILE A 351 24.46 -0.90 -2.82
C ILE A 351 23.34 -1.91 -3.14
N ILE A 352 22.26 -1.91 -2.38
CA ILE A 352 21.15 -2.86 -2.58
C ILE A 352 20.51 -2.69 -3.96
N PHE A 353 20.47 -1.46 -4.47
CA PHE A 353 19.98 -1.18 -5.80
C PHE A 353 20.93 -1.65 -6.89
N VAL A 354 22.23 -1.72 -6.63
CA VAL A 354 23.19 -2.36 -7.56
C VAL A 354 22.85 -3.84 -7.74
N LYS A 355 22.55 -4.57 -6.64
CA LYS A 355 22.07 -5.96 -6.73
C LYS A 355 20.75 -6.05 -7.50
N LEU A 356 19.77 -5.21 -7.17
CA LEU A 356 18.46 -5.19 -7.82
C LEU A 356 18.59 -4.96 -9.33
N PHE A 357 19.23 -3.86 -9.75
CA PHE A 357 19.33 -3.50 -11.16
C PHE A 357 20.24 -4.47 -11.92
N HIS A 358 21.30 -5.00 -11.31
CA HIS A 358 22.06 -6.07 -11.95
C HIS A 358 21.21 -7.31 -12.22
N SER A 359 20.34 -7.67 -11.28
CA SER A 359 19.38 -8.77 -11.47
C SER A 359 18.34 -8.50 -12.55
N LEU A 360 18.07 -7.22 -12.86
CA LEU A 360 17.22 -6.79 -13.97
C LEU A 360 17.96 -6.73 -15.33
N GLY A 361 19.26 -7.04 -15.37
CA GLY A 361 20.06 -7.12 -16.59
C GLY A 361 21.02 -5.96 -16.82
N PHE A 362 21.13 -5.01 -15.88
CA PHE A 362 22.12 -3.93 -15.99
C PHE A 362 23.53 -4.46 -15.70
N ALA A 363 24.48 -4.20 -16.59
CA ALA A 363 25.86 -4.65 -16.43
C ALA A 363 26.59 -3.87 -15.32
N ILE A 364 27.40 -4.58 -14.53
CA ILE A 364 28.35 -3.97 -13.59
C ILE A 364 29.70 -3.86 -14.29
N ASP A 365 30.05 -2.67 -14.74
CA ASP A 365 31.38 -2.38 -15.29
C ASP A 365 32.19 -1.56 -14.27
N LYS A 366 33.05 -2.27 -13.52
CA LYS A 366 33.86 -1.65 -12.47
C LYS A 366 34.79 -0.55 -13.00
N GLU A 367 35.36 -0.71 -14.19
CA GLU A 367 36.27 0.29 -14.76
C GLU A 367 35.53 1.57 -15.14
N VAL A 368 34.34 1.43 -15.75
CA VAL A 368 33.47 2.57 -16.07
C VAL A 368 33.03 3.27 -14.80
N LEU A 369 32.61 2.53 -13.77
CA LEU A 369 32.21 3.11 -12.49
C LEU A 369 33.37 3.87 -11.84
N GLN A 370 34.59 3.32 -11.84
CA GLN A 370 35.77 3.95 -11.26
C GLN A 370 36.17 5.24 -11.96
N LYS A 371 36.03 5.30 -13.29
CA LYS A 371 36.33 6.50 -14.08
C LYS A 371 35.28 7.60 -13.87
N LYS A 372 34.01 7.22 -13.72
CA LYS A 372 32.88 8.16 -13.64
C LYS A 372 32.61 8.68 -12.22
N PHE A 373 32.79 7.85 -11.18
CA PHE A 373 32.28 8.15 -9.84
C PHE A 373 33.37 8.17 -8.77
N LYS A 374 33.27 9.15 -7.87
CA LYS A 374 34.08 9.25 -6.66
C LYS A 374 33.19 8.93 -5.45
N VAL A 375 33.26 7.68 -4.99
CA VAL A 375 32.49 7.17 -3.83
C VAL A 375 33.43 6.67 -2.73
N PRO A 376 32.96 6.53 -1.46
CA PRO A 376 33.79 6.04 -0.36
C PRO A 376 34.34 4.63 -0.58
N SER A 377 35.47 4.32 0.07
CA SER A 377 36.12 2.99 -0.03
C SER A 377 35.22 1.83 0.44
N SER A 378 34.25 2.09 1.33
CA SER A 378 33.24 1.12 1.76
C SER A 378 32.39 0.64 0.57
N MET A 379 31.93 1.56 -0.29
CA MET A 379 31.13 1.22 -1.47
C MET A 379 31.92 0.35 -2.46
N TRP A 380 33.22 0.61 -2.65
CA TRP A 380 34.08 -0.24 -3.47
C TRP A 380 34.26 -1.63 -2.86
N SER A 381 34.40 -1.71 -1.54
CA SER A 381 34.54 -2.98 -0.82
C SER A 381 33.29 -3.84 -0.94
N GLU A 382 32.10 -3.22 -0.87
CA GLU A 382 30.84 -3.91 -1.08
C GLU A 382 30.62 -4.32 -2.54
N LEU A 383 30.99 -3.48 -3.51
CA LEU A 383 30.96 -3.85 -4.93
C LEU A 383 31.87 -5.05 -5.20
N ASP A 384 33.07 -5.07 -4.60
CA ASP A 384 34.00 -6.19 -4.73
C ASP A 384 33.46 -7.47 -4.10
N ARG A 385 32.71 -7.36 -2.99
CA ARG A 385 31.97 -8.48 -2.42
C ARG A 385 30.90 -9.00 -3.39
N ILE A 386 30.11 -8.12 -4.00
CA ILE A 386 29.08 -8.50 -5.01
C ILE A 386 29.73 -9.21 -6.20
N LEU A 387 30.81 -8.65 -6.75
CA LEU A 387 31.54 -9.26 -7.87
C LEU A 387 32.14 -10.61 -7.49
N LYS A 388 32.63 -10.76 -6.26
CA LYS A 388 33.10 -12.05 -5.75
C LYS A 388 31.96 -13.05 -5.59
N GLU A 389 30.80 -12.64 -5.09
CA GLU A 389 29.60 -13.48 -4.97
C GLU A 389 29.14 -13.98 -6.35
N LEU A 390 29.18 -13.14 -7.39
CA LEU A 390 28.89 -13.53 -8.78
C LEU A 390 29.84 -14.60 -9.33
N GLN A 391 31.09 -14.60 -8.90
CA GLN A 391 32.13 -15.54 -9.34
C GLN A 391 32.24 -16.81 -8.47
N THR A 392 31.69 -16.77 -7.26
CA THR A 392 31.82 -17.88 -6.31
C THR A 392 31.03 -19.08 -6.84
N LYS A 393 31.69 -20.23 -7.02
CA LYS A 393 31.01 -21.47 -7.40
C LYS A 393 30.32 -22.05 -6.17
N ASN A 394 29.01 -22.26 -6.25
CA ASN A 394 28.27 -23.01 -5.23
C ASN A 394 28.43 -24.52 -5.44
N ASN A 395 27.98 -25.31 -4.47
CA ASN A 395 28.00 -26.76 -4.56
C ASN A 395 27.06 -27.21 -5.69
N HIS A 396 27.59 -27.39 -6.90
CA HIS A 396 26.82 -27.94 -8.01
C HIS A 396 26.19 -29.27 -7.58
N VAL A 397 24.93 -29.47 -7.97
CA VAL A 397 24.29 -30.79 -7.85
C VAL A 397 25.19 -31.78 -8.60
N ILE A 398 25.68 -32.79 -7.89
CA ILE A 398 26.54 -33.82 -8.48
C ILE A 398 25.68 -34.62 -9.46
N VAL A 399 25.75 -34.26 -10.73
CA VAL A 399 25.22 -35.08 -11.82
C VAL A 399 26.21 -36.21 -12.07
N SER A 400 25.72 -37.44 -12.22
CA SER A 400 26.57 -38.57 -12.56
C SER A 400 27.37 -38.27 -13.84
N PRO A 401 28.68 -38.57 -13.90
CA PRO A 401 29.49 -38.32 -15.10
C PRO A 401 28.91 -38.94 -16.38
N ILE A 402 28.24 -40.09 -16.25
CA ILE A 402 27.55 -40.76 -17.36
C ILE A 402 26.40 -39.90 -17.90
N MET A 403 25.62 -39.27 -16.99
CA MET A 403 24.52 -38.40 -17.37
C MET A 403 25.00 -37.11 -18.02
N GLU A 404 26.14 -36.56 -17.58
CA GLU A 404 26.75 -35.38 -18.20
C GLU A 404 27.30 -35.68 -19.59
N GLN A 405 27.95 -36.83 -19.79
CA GLN A 405 28.39 -37.28 -21.12
C GLN A 405 27.20 -37.45 -22.07
N MET A 406 26.13 -38.10 -21.62
CA MET A 406 24.90 -38.25 -22.40
C MET A 406 24.28 -36.90 -22.76
N GLN A 407 24.24 -35.96 -21.82
CA GLN A 407 23.76 -34.59 -22.07
C GLN A 407 24.53 -33.92 -23.21
N ASN A 408 25.87 -33.98 -23.20
CA ASN A 408 26.70 -33.36 -24.23
C ASN A 408 26.47 -33.99 -25.61
N ILE A 409 26.38 -35.32 -25.69
CA ILE A 409 26.09 -36.04 -26.95
C ILE A 409 24.74 -35.59 -27.52
N LEU A 410 23.70 -35.55 -26.69
CA LEU A 410 22.35 -35.15 -27.12
C LEU A 410 22.29 -33.68 -27.56
N VAL A 411 23.02 -32.77 -26.90
CA VAL A 411 23.13 -31.37 -27.32
C VAL A 411 23.77 -31.26 -28.70
N GLU A 412 24.88 -31.96 -28.93
CA GLU A 412 25.55 -31.97 -30.23
C GLU A 412 24.65 -32.55 -31.33
N GLU A 413 23.88 -33.60 -31.03
CA GLU A 413 22.92 -34.18 -31.96
C GLU A 413 21.81 -33.19 -32.33
N VAL A 414 21.19 -32.52 -31.36
CA VAL A 414 20.08 -31.58 -31.62
C VAL A 414 20.55 -30.35 -32.40
N LEU A 415 21.81 -29.93 -32.26
CA LEU A 415 22.37 -28.79 -32.98
C LEU A 415 22.78 -29.09 -34.43
N LYS A 416 22.75 -30.36 -34.88
CA LYS A 416 23.04 -30.70 -36.28
C LYS A 416 21.95 -30.12 -37.21
N PRO A 417 22.32 -29.51 -38.35
CA PRO A 417 21.35 -28.97 -39.31
C PRO A 417 20.35 -30.00 -39.86
N THR A 418 20.73 -31.28 -39.86
CA THR A 418 19.92 -32.41 -40.34
C THR A 418 18.91 -32.92 -39.32
N SER A 419 18.95 -32.44 -38.07
CA SER A 419 18.11 -32.96 -37.00
C SER A 419 16.65 -32.53 -37.19
N PRO A 420 15.70 -33.46 -36.99
CA PRO A 420 14.29 -33.18 -37.23
C PRO A 420 13.77 -32.14 -36.25
N LYS A 421 12.84 -31.28 -36.70
CA LYS A 421 12.32 -30.24 -35.82
C LYS A 421 11.49 -30.86 -34.69
N GLY A 422 12.00 -30.82 -33.46
CA GLY A 422 11.34 -31.40 -32.30
C GLY A 422 10.54 -30.41 -31.45
N LEU A 423 9.75 -30.97 -30.53
CA LEU A 423 9.01 -30.27 -29.50
C LEU A 423 9.98 -29.70 -28.45
N ARG A 424 9.74 -28.46 -28.03
CA ARG A 424 10.49 -27.80 -26.96
C ARG A 424 9.57 -27.64 -25.77
N VAL A 425 10.01 -28.12 -24.61
CA VAL A 425 9.18 -28.25 -23.41
C VAL A 425 9.75 -27.40 -22.28
N LEU A 426 8.88 -26.63 -21.63
CA LEU A 426 9.20 -25.87 -20.42
C LEU A 426 8.38 -26.38 -19.23
N SER A 427 9.05 -26.71 -18.13
CA SER A 427 8.46 -27.11 -16.86
C SER A 427 8.81 -26.08 -15.79
N LEU A 428 7.81 -25.64 -15.03
CA LEU A 428 7.94 -24.63 -14.00
C LEU A 428 7.46 -25.17 -12.65
N ASP A 429 8.36 -25.21 -11.68
CA ASP A 429 8.07 -25.75 -10.35
C ASP A 429 7.15 -24.81 -9.53
N GLY A 430 6.46 -25.38 -8.54
CA GLY A 430 5.81 -24.62 -7.48
C GLY A 430 6.80 -24.05 -6.46
N GLY A 431 6.35 -23.08 -5.66
CA GLY A 431 7.24 -22.47 -4.65
C GLY A 431 6.88 -21.07 -4.15
N GLY A 432 5.63 -20.62 -4.29
CA GLY A 432 5.19 -19.32 -3.79
C GLY A 432 5.96 -18.13 -4.36
N ILE A 433 6.29 -17.14 -3.53
CA ILE A 433 7.00 -15.93 -3.96
C ILE A 433 8.39 -16.20 -4.57
N ARG A 434 8.99 -17.35 -4.25
CA ARG A 434 10.28 -17.77 -4.81
C ARG A 434 10.23 -18.01 -6.34
N GLY A 435 9.03 -18.05 -6.93
CA GLY A 435 8.83 -17.98 -8.37
C GLY A 435 9.54 -16.81 -9.06
N ILE A 436 9.84 -15.73 -8.33
CA ILE A 436 10.67 -14.63 -8.82
C ILE A 436 12.01 -15.13 -9.39
N MET A 437 12.63 -16.17 -8.80
CA MET A 437 13.87 -16.75 -9.34
C MET A 437 13.66 -17.33 -10.74
N SER A 438 12.57 -18.09 -10.93
CA SER A 438 12.19 -18.62 -12.25
C SER A 438 11.96 -17.50 -13.25
N VAL A 439 11.35 -16.40 -12.83
CA VAL A 439 11.11 -15.23 -13.67
C VAL A 439 12.41 -14.53 -14.07
N ILE A 440 13.40 -14.43 -13.18
CA ILE A 440 14.73 -13.87 -13.53
C ILE A 440 15.47 -14.75 -14.54
N ILE A 441 15.42 -16.07 -14.37
CA ILE A 441 15.98 -17.03 -15.34
C ILE A 441 15.31 -16.89 -16.71
N LEU A 442 13.98 -16.81 -16.73
CA LEU A 442 13.19 -16.58 -17.94
C LEU A 442 13.55 -15.23 -18.58
N LYS A 443 13.70 -14.16 -17.78
CA LYS A 443 14.08 -12.84 -18.28
C LYS A 443 15.46 -12.83 -18.93
N GLU A 444 16.45 -13.51 -18.34
CA GLU A 444 17.76 -13.64 -18.97
C GLU A 444 17.65 -14.44 -20.28
N LEU A 445 16.87 -15.53 -20.28
CA LEU A 445 16.65 -16.33 -21.48
C LEU A 445 16.03 -15.50 -22.61
N GLU A 446 14.99 -14.72 -22.30
CA GLU A 446 14.33 -13.80 -23.23
C GLU A 446 15.33 -12.77 -23.77
N SER A 447 16.11 -12.13 -22.89
CA SER A 447 17.08 -11.11 -23.27
C SER A 447 18.18 -11.66 -24.19
N ARG A 448 18.71 -12.85 -23.90
CA ARG A 448 19.74 -13.52 -24.74
C ARG A 448 19.19 -13.94 -26.09
N LEU A 449 17.95 -14.44 -26.14
CA LEU A 449 17.29 -14.80 -27.40
C LEU A 449 17.01 -13.57 -28.26
N GLN A 450 16.53 -12.47 -27.67
CA GLN A 450 16.32 -11.20 -28.36
C GLN A 450 17.63 -10.65 -28.94
N GLN A 451 18.72 -10.69 -28.18
CA GLN A 451 20.06 -10.28 -28.65
C GLN A 451 20.54 -11.16 -29.82
N LYS A 452 20.42 -12.48 -29.69
CA LYS A 452 20.91 -13.43 -30.70
C LYS A 452 20.12 -13.37 -32.01
N LEU A 453 18.84 -13.03 -31.94
CA LEU A 453 17.96 -12.85 -33.10
C LEU A 453 17.93 -11.41 -33.63
N GLY A 454 18.48 -10.44 -32.90
CA GLY A 454 18.41 -9.02 -33.25
C GLY A 454 16.98 -8.46 -33.23
N ASN A 455 16.09 -9.01 -32.42
CA ASN A 455 14.68 -8.59 -32.35
C ASN A 455 14.21 -8.52 -30.89
N SER A 456 13.89 -7.32 -30.41
CA SER A 456 13.43 -7.04 -29.04
C SER A 456 11.98 -7.41 -28.75
N GLU A 457 11.17 -7.72 -29.76
CA GLU A 457 9.74 -8.07 -29.59
C GLU A 457 9.50 -9.57 -29.40
N VAL A 458 10.57 -10.36 -29.47
CA VAL A 458 10.49 -11.81 -29.33
C VAL A 458 10.09 -12.18 -27.89
N LEU A 459 9.14 -13.12 -27.78
CA LEU A 459 8.60 -13.61 -26.52
C LEU A 459 9.04 -15.06 -26.25
N ILE A 460 9.31 -15.39 -24.99
CA ILE A 460 9.65 -16.78 -24.58
C ILE A 460 8.64 -17.81 -25.10
N ALA A 461 7.35 -17.48 -25.05
CA ALA A 461 6.26 -18.39 -25.45
C ALA A 461 6.39 -18.89 -26.91
N GLN A 462 7.07 -18.16 -27.79
CA GLN A 462 7.27 -18.55 -29.19
C GLN A 462 8.31 -19.68 -29.35
N PHE A 463 9.17 -19.88 -28.35
CA PHE A 463 10.23 -20.90 -28.40
C PHE A 463 9.80 -22.23 -27.82
N PHE A 464 8.66 -22.32 -27.15
CA PHE A 464 8.17 -23.55 -26.54
C PHE A 464 6.90 -24.04 -27.23
N ASN A 465 6.74 -25.35 -27.32
CA ASN A 465 5.51 -25.97 -27.81
C ASN A 465 4.61 -26.39 -26.67
N PHE A 466 5.21 -26.82 -25.55
CA PHE A 466 4.52 -27.22 -24.34
C PHE A 466 5.11 -26.49 -23.13
N ILE A 467 4.22 -26.04 -22.26
CA ILE A 467 4.58 -25.51 -20.94
C ILE A 467 3.73 -26.18 -19.87
N GLY A 468 4.37 -26.61 -18.79
CA GLY A 468 3.68 -27.15 -17.62
C GLY A 468 4.09 -26.40 -16.37
N GLY A 469 3.15 -26.20 -15.46
CA GLY A 469 3.38 -25.46 -14.24
C GLY A 469 2.61 -25.99 -13.04
N THR A 470 3.22 -25.89 -11.86
CA THR A 470 2.59 -26.20 -10.58
C THR A 470 2.56 -24.97 -9.68
N SER A 471 1.44 -24.68 -9.03
CA SER A 471 1.30 -23.55 -8.10
C SER A 471 1.71 -22.22 -8.76
N THR A 472 2.69 -21.51 -8.19
CA THR A 472 3.32 -20.35 -8.82
C THR A 472 3.82 -20.62 -10.25
N GLY A 473 4.40 -21.79 -10.54
CA GLY A 473 4.78 -22.19 -11.90
C GLY A 473 3.58 -22.24 -12.85
N ALA A 474 2.38 -22.59 -12.38
CA ALA A 474 1.15 -22.54 -13.18
C ALA A 474 0.74 -21.10 -13.52
N ILE A 475 0.89 -20.17 -12.57
CA ILE A 475 0.62 -18.74 -12.79
C ILE A 475 1.58 -18.19 -13.86
N ILE A 476 2.88 -18.49 -13.74
CA ILE A 476 3.90 -18.10 -14.74
C ILE A 476 3.59 -18.73 -16.10
N ALA A 477 3.25 -20.03 -16.15
CA ALA A 477 2.94 -20.73 -17.38
C ALA A 477 1.76 -20.11 -18.14
N LEU A 478 0.67 -19.81 -17.42
CA LEU A 478 -0.52 -19.18 -17.98
C LEU A 478 -0.25 -17.72 -18.40
N ALA A 479 0.57 -16.98 -17.65
CA ALA A 479 0.97 -15.63 -18.01
C ALA A 479 1.80 -15.60 -19.31
N LEU A 480 2.77 -16.52 -19.46
CA LEU A 480 3.53 -16.69 -20.69
C LEU A 480 2.62 -17.10 -21.86
N ALA A 481 1.69 -18.02 -21.63
CA ALA A 481 0.72 -18.43 -22.65
C ALA A 481 -0.14 -17.27 -23.14
N LYS A 482 -0.51 -16.34 -22.24
CA LYS A 482 -1.22 -15.09 -22.57
C LYS A 482 -0.36 -14.09 -23.36
N GLY A 483 0.94 -14.31 -23.46
CA GLY A 483 1.88 -13.45 -24.19
C GLY A 483 2.56 -12.37 -23.34
N LYS A 484 2.55 -12.50 -22.00
CA LYS A 484 3.33 -11.60 -21.13
C LYS A 484 4.82 -11.89 -21.27
N THR A 485 5.64 -10.85 -21.30
CA THR A 485 7.10 -10.90 -21.18
C THR A 485 7.52 -11.37 -19.79
N ALA A 486 8.75 -11.85 -19.64
CA ALA A 486 9.25 -12.22 -18.31
C ALA A 486 9.31 -11.00 -17.37
N PHE A 487 9.58 -9.80 -17.90
CA PHE A 487 9.60 -8.58 -17.09
C PHE A 487 8.19 -8.18 -16.61
N GLU A 488 7.15 -8.33 -17.43
CA GLU A 488 5.76 -8.12 -16.98
C GLU A 488 5.33 -9.12 -15.92
N ILE A 489 5.81 -10.37 -16.00
CA ILE A 489 5.58 -11.38 -14.96
C ILE A 489 6.30 -10.98 -13.66
N LEU A 490 7.51 -10.40 -13.73
CA LEU A 490 8.19 -9.89 -12.53
C LEU A 490 7.37 -8.80 -11.85
N LYS A 491 6.86 -7.83 -12.63
CA LYS A 491 5.96 -6.77 -12.13
C LYS A 491 4.69 -7.34 -11.50
N LEU A 492 4.14 -8.40 -12.09
CA LEU A 492 3.01 -9.15 -11.53
C LEU A 492 3.39 -9.73 -10.16
N TYR A 493 4.54 -10.36 -9.99
CA TYR A 493 4.93 -10.96 -8.70
C TYR A 493 5.18 -9.94 -7.59
N ILE A 494 5.74 -8.78 -7.91
CA ILE A 494 5.90 -7.70 -6.91
C ILE A 494 4.51 -7.22 -6.44
N ARG A 495 3.53 -7.05 -7.34
CA ARG A 495 2.14 -6.71 -6.97
C ARG A 495 1.43 -7.86 -6.25
N PHE A 496 1.68 -9.10 -6.67
CA PHE A 496 1.09 -10.31 -6.09
C PHE A 496 1.42 -10.41 -4.60
N ARG A 497 2.70 -10.23 -4.25
CA ARG A 497 3.19 -10.25 -2.86
C ARG A 497 2.42 -9.27 -1.97
N ASP A 498 2.30 -8.01 -2.43
CA ASP A 498 1.69 -6.93 -1.65
C ASP A 498 0.16 -7.09 -1.52
N LYS A 499 -0.52 -7.62 -2.57
CA LYS A 499 -1.99 -7.73 -2.62
C LYS A 499 -2.54 -9.06 -2.10
N VAL A 500 -1.87 -10.17 -2.38
CA VAL A 500 -2.37 -11.52 -2.08
C VAL A 500 -1.99 -11.95 -0.67
N PHE A 501 -0.72 -11.77 -0.28
CA PHE A 501 -0.28 -12.10 1.06
C PHE A 501 -0.55 -10.93 2.01
N PHE A 502 -1.81 -10.53 2.18
CA PHE A 502 -2.20 -9.47 3.12
C PHE A 502 -3.07 -10.03 4.24
N GLY A 503 -2.72 -9.74 5.48
CA GLY A 503 -3.42 -10.22 6.68
C GLY A 503 -2.75 -11.44 7.34
N LYS A 504 -3.54 -12.25 8.05
CA LYS A 504 -3.10 -13.47 8.74
C LYS A 504 -3.49 -14.71 7.91
N ARG A 505 -2.72 -15.79 8.06
CA ARG A 505 -3.04 -17.09 7.45
C ARG A 505 -4.27 -17.74 8.15
N PRO A 506 -5.11 -18.49 7.42
CA PRO A 506 -5.14 -18.58 5.96
C PRO A 506 -5.55 -17.24 5.34
N TYR A 507 -4.94 -16.90 4.21
CA TYR A 507 -5.18 -15.64 3.49
C TYR A 507 -6.54 -15.64 2.80
N ASP A 508 -7.10 -14.45 2.61
CA ASP A 508 -8.37 -14.26 1.92
C ASP A 508 -8.28 -14.71 0.46
N SER A 509 -9.02 -15.79 0.14
CA SER A 509 -9.07 -16.37 -1.19
C SER A 509 -9.63 -15.42 -2.24
N ASN A 510 -10.52 -14.49 -1.86
CA ASN A 510 -11.13 -13.56 -2.80
C ASN A 510 -10.07 -12.64 -3.43
N ARG A 511 -9.08 -12.20 -2.65
CA ARG A 511 -7.99 -11.36 -3.15
C ARG A 511 -7.13 -12.08 -4.19
N LEU A 512 -6.82 -13.36 -3.95
CA LEU A 512 -6.10 -14.18 -4.91
C LEU A 512 -6.93 -14.36 -6.20
N GLU A 513 -8.23 -14.63 -6.08
CA GLU A 513 -9.12 -14.81 -7.23
C GLU A 513 -9.28 -13.52 -8.05
N GLU A 514 -9.52 -12.38 -7.41
CA GLU A 514 -9.59 -11.07 -8.06
C GLU A 514 -8.28 -10.73 -8.78
N PHE A 515 -7.13 -11.00 -8.14
CA PHE A 515 -5.82 -10.79 -8.74
C PHE A 515 -5.64 -11.67 -9.99
N LEU A 516 -5.97 -12.96 -9.91
CA LEU A 516 -5.85 -13.89 -11.04
C LEU A 516 -6.83 -13.54 -12.17
N LYS A 517 -8.06 -13.10 -11.86
CA LYS A 517 -9.03 -12.61 -12.84
C LYS A 517 -8.53 -11.35 -13.54
N GLN A 518 -7.92 -10.42 -12.81
CA GLN A 518 -7.34 -9.20 -13.38
C GLN A 518 -6.19 -9.55 -14.36
N GLU A 519 -5.30 -10.45 -13.97
CA GLU A 519 -4.09 -10.74 -14.77
C GLU A 519 -4.36 -11.72 -15.93
N LEU A 520 -5.14 -12.79 -15.69
CA LEU A 520 -5.40 -13.84 -16.67
C LEU A 520 -6.69 -13.61 -17.46
N GLY A 521 -7.61 -12.80 -16.95
CA GLY A 521 -8.91 -12.48 -17.55
C GLY A 521 -10.04 -13.27 -16.89
N GLU A 522 -11.12 -12.59 -16.50
CA GLU A 522 -12.23 -13.21 -15.77
C GLU A 522 -12.98 -14.28 -16.57
N THR A 523 -13.12 -14.06 -17.88
CA THR A 523 -13.85 -14.95 -18.81
C THR A 523 -12.92 -15.72 -19.75
N THR A 524 -11.60 -15.55 -19.62
CA THR A 524 -10.62 -16.20 -20.49
C THR A 524 -10.49 -17.67 -20.15
N THR A 525 -10.83 -18.55 -21.09
CA THR A 525 -10.68 -20.00 -20.93
C THR A 525 -9.26 -20.48 -21.24
N LEU A 526 -8.92 -21.71 -20.85
CA LEU A 526 -7.64 -22.34 -21.21
C LEU A 526 -7.46 -22.46 -22.73
N GLU A 527 -8.53 -22.69 -23.49
CA GLU A 527 -8.46 -22.69 -24.95
C GLU A 527 -8.11 -21.31 -25.53
N GLN A 528 -8.65 -20.24 -24.93
CA GLN A 528 -8.46 -18.87 -25.40
C GLN A 528 -7.11 -18.28 -25.00
N ILE A 529 -6.56 -18.64 -23.82
CA ILE A 529 -5.37 -17.98 -23.26
C ILE A 529 -4.15 -18.10 -24.17
N SER A 530 -4.00 -19.22 -24.87
CA SER A 530 -2.89 -19.52 -25.79
C SER A 530 -3.20 -19.22 -27.25
N LYS A 531 -4.35 -18.61 -27.57
CA LYS A 531 -4.82 -18.50 -28.97
C LYS A 531 -3.85 -17.73 -29.87
N PHE A 532 -3.10 -16.79 -29.31
CA PHE A 532 -2.13 -15.96 -30.04
C PHE A 532 -0.86 -16.72 -30.46
N ASN A 533 -0.40 -17.71 -29.68
CA ASN A 533 0.88 -18.40 -29.90
C ASN A 533 0.75 -19.91 -30.12
N GLY A 534 -0.42 -20.49 -29.90
CA GLY A 534 -0.66 -21.94 -30.02
C GLY A 534 0.06 -22.80 -28.97
N LEU A 535 0.60 -22.17 -27.91
CA LEU A 535 1.34 -22.83 -26.84
C LEU A 535 0.43 -23.82 -26.11
N LYS A 536 0.87 -25.07 -25.96
CA LYS A 536 0.14 -26.07 -25.18
C LYS A 536 0.48 -25.91 -23.72
N VAL A 537 -0.53 -25.71 -22.88
CA VAL A 537 -0.38 -25.44 -21.45
C VAL A 537 -1.00 -26.57 -20.67
N MET A 538 -0.31 -27.02 -19.62
CA MET A 538 -0.89 -27.87 -18.58
C MET A 538 -0.58 -27.32 -17.19
N VAL A 539 -1.57 -27.35 -16.30
CA VAL A 539 -1.40 -26.97 -14.90
C VAL A 539 -1.86 -28.09 -13.98
N THR A 540 -1.11 -28.32 -12.91
CA THR A 540 -1.36 -29.43 -11.97
C THR A 540 -2.30 -29.00 -10.85
N THR A 541 -3.15 -29.90 -10.36
CA THR A 541 -3.90 -29.70 -9.12
C THR A 541 -4.23 -31.05 -8.49
N THR A 542 -4.37 -31.08 -7.17
CA THR A 542 -4.67 -32.29 -6.41
C THR A 542 -6.17 -32.31 -6.10
N LYS A 543 -6.91 -33.29 -6.63
CA LYS A 543 -8.30 -33.53 -6.24
C LYS A 543 -8.32 -34.35 -4.94
N ALA A 544 -8.74 -33.72 -3.85
CA ALA A 544 -8.59 -34.23 -2.49
C ALA A 544 -9.92 -34.58 -1.79
N ASP A 545 -11.06 -34.37 -2.45
CA ASP A 545 -12.40 -34.81 -1.99
C ASP A 545 -12.65 -36.32 -2.22
N ILE A 546 -11.64 -37.05 -2.68
CA ILE A 546 -11.67 -38.49 -2.97
C ILE A 546 -10.44 -39.17 -2.40
N MET A 547 -10.57 -40.47 -2.08
CA MET A 547 -9.47 -41.31 -1.60
C MET A 547 -9.32 -42.55 -2.49
N PRO A 548 -8.13 -42.84 -3.06
CA PRO A 548 -6.91 -42.02 -2.97
C PRO A 548 -7.05 -40.66 -3.70
N PRO A 549 -6.34 -39.61 -3.25
CA PRO A 549 -6.33 -38.33 -3.95
C PRO A 549 -5.75 -38.49 -5.36
N GLN A 550 -6.23 -37.68 -6.31
CA GLN A 550 -5.88 -37.79 -7.72
C GLN A 550 -5.23 -36.52 -8.25
N LEU A 551 -4.16 -36.68 -9.03
CA LEU A 551 -3.56 -35.60 -9.79
C LEU A 551 -4.44 -35.30 -11.01
N ILE A 552 -4.89 -34.06 -11.13
CA ILE A 552 -5.66 -33.56 -12.26
C ILE A 552 -4.78 -32.59 -13.05
N LEU A 553 -4.74 -32.77 -14.36
CA LEU A 553 -4.04 -31.91 -15.31
C LEU A 553 -5.08 -31.08 -16.07
N LEU A 554 -5.13 -29.77 -15.80
CA LEU A 554 -5.97 -28.84 -16.54
C LEU A 554 -5.19 -28.33 -17.74
N ARG A 555 -5.70 -28.53 -18.95
CA ARG A 555 -4.97 -28.36 -20.21
C ARG A 555 -5.81 -27.70 -21.29
N ASN A 556 -5.13 -27.07 -22.24
CA ASN A 556 -5.74 -26.44 -23.41
C ASN A 556 -5.74 -27.33 -24.68
N TYR A 557 -5.40 -28.60 -24.55
CA TYR A 557 -5.40 -29.59 -25.64
C TYR A 557 -6.09 -30.87 -25.19
N ASP A 558 -6.60 -31.62 -26.17
CA ASP A 558 -7.26 -32.90 -25.92
C ASP A 558 -6.28 -34.08 -25.95
N ILE A 559 -6.65 -35.13 -25.23
CA ILE A 559 -5.99 -36.42 -25.18
C ILE A 559 -7.11 -37.43 -25.42
N TYR A 560 -6.86 -38.40 -26.29
CA TYR A 560 -7.86 -39.40 -26.67
C TYR A 560 -8.37 -40.16 -25.44
N GLY A 561 -9.70 -40.24 -25.29
CA GLY A 561 -10.34 -40.96 -24.19
C GLY A 561 -10.38 -40.23 -22.84
N GLU A 562 -9.85 -39.01 -22.74
CA GLU A 562 -9.91 -38.20 -21.52
C GLU A 562 -10.84 -36.99 -21.69
N ALA A 563 -11.49 -36.57 -20.60
CA ALA A 563 -12.38 -35.41 -20.62
C ALA A 563 -11.62 -34.12 -20.94
N SER A 564 -12.20 -33.28 -21.81
CA SER A 564 -11.60 -32.00 -22.17
C SER A 564 -11.68 -31.01 -21.02
N THR A 565 -10.59 -30.26 -20.80
CA THR A 565 -10.49 -29.22 -19.77
C THR A 565 -10.37 -27.82 -20.38
N LYS A 566 -10.44 -27.71 -21.71
CA LYS A 566 -10.30 -26.47 -22.49
C LYS A 566 -11.23 -25.33 -22.11
N SER A 567 -12.45 -25.67 -21.67
CA SER A 567 -13.48 -24.70 -21.27
C SER A 567 -13.29 -24.15 -19.85
N ALA A 568 -12.35 -24.70 -19.06
CA ALA A 568 -12.06 -24.18 -17.74
C ALA A 568 -11.51 -22.75 -17.83
N MET A 569 -11.90 -21.89 -16.90
CA MET A 569 -11.35 -20.53 -16.79
C MET A 569 -9.88 -20.60 -16.37
N ALA A 570 -9.01 -19.84 -17.05
CA ALA A 570 -7.59 -19.85 -16.78
C ALA A 570 -7.25 -19.39 -15.36
N TRP A 571 -7.96 -18.36 -14.84
CA TRP A 571 -7.80 -17.91 -13.46
C TRP A 571 -8.20 -18.99 -12.45
N PHE A 572 -9.24 -19.77 -12.74
CA PHE A 572 -9.69 -20.85 -11.85
C PHE A 572 -8.70 -22.02 -11.87
N ALA A 573 -8.14 -22.34 -13.03
CA ALA A 573 -7.08 -23.35 -13.15
C ALA A 573 -5.83 -22.96 -12.35
N ALA A 574 -5.39 -21.70 -12.44
CA ALA A 574 -4.32 -21.16 -11.61
C ALA A 574 -4.65 -21.25 -10.11
N ARG A 575 -5.88 -20.87 -9.72
CA ARG A 575 -6.35 -20.90 -8.32
C ARG A 575 -6.35 -22.30 -7.72
N CYS A 576 -6.77 -23.31 -8.49
CA CYS A 576 -6.73 -24.71 -8.07
C CYS A 576 -5.28 -25.19 -7.91
N SER A 577 -4.38 -24.78 -8.81
CA SER A 577 -2.97 -25.17 -8.75
C SER A 577 -2.23 -24.54 -7.58
N SER A 578 -2.60 -23.32 -7.17
CA SER A 578 -1.94 -22.56 -6.10
C SER A 578 -2.65 -22.61 -4.73
N ALA A 579 -3.56 -23.57 -4.52
CA ALA A 579 -4.33 -23.72 -3.29
C ALA A 579 -3.52 -24.42 -2.18
N ALA A 580 -2.40 -23.80 -1.78
CA ALA A 580 -1.48 -24.37 -0.79
C ALA A 580 -2.18 -24.55 0.58
N PRO A 581 -2.22 -25.78 1.14
CA PRO A 581 -2.81 -26.02 2.45
C PRO A 581 -2.17 -25.11 3.51
N THR A 582 -2.95 -24.63 4.47
CA THR A 582 -2.57 -23.63 5.51
C THR A 582 -2.34 -22.20 5.02
N TYR A 583 -2.18 -21.97 3.72
CA TYR A 583 -2.04 -20.63 3.14
C TYR A 583 -3.35 -20.11 2.56
N PHE A 584 -4.09 -20.95 1.82
CA PHE A 584 -5.35 -20.59 1.20
C PHE A 584 -6.38 -21.70 1.38
N ASP A 585 -7.66 -21.33 1.37
CA ASP A 585 -8.75 -22.31 1.40
C ASP A 585 -8.83 -23.12 0.11
N SER A 586 -9.43 -24.30 0.17
CA SER A 586 -9.62 -25.15 -1.00
C SER A 586 -10.74 -24.60 -1.89
N PRO A 587 -10.48 -24.31 -3.19
CA PRO A 587 -11.54 -23.90 -4.10
C PRO A 587 -12.56 -25.04 -4.27
N LYS A 588 -13.84 -24.69 -4.09
CA LYS A 588 -14.98 -25.63 -4.04
C LYS A 588 -14.85 -26.73 -2.97
N GLN A 589 -13.94 -26.61 -2.02
CA GLN A 589 -13.60 -27.66 -1.05
C GLN A 589 -13.18 -28.99 -1.71
N THR A 590 -12.69 -28.93 -2.96
CA THR A 590 -12.39 -30.10 -3.80
C THR A 590 -10.90 -30.20 -4.11
N TYR A 591 -10.28 -29.06 -4.43
CA TYR A 591 -8.93 -29.03 -5.00
C TYR A 591 -7.91 -28.46 -4.01
N LEU A 592 -6.70 -28.99 -4.05
CA LEU A 592 -5.53 -28.51 -3.32
C LEU A 592 -4.39 -28.23 -4.30
N ASP A 593 -3.35 -27.57 -3.81
CA ASP A 593 -2.13 -27.28 -4.57
C ASP A 593 -1.60 -28.53 -5.28
N GLY A 594 -1.18 -28.36 -6.53
CA GLY A 594 -0.55 -29.43 -7.30
C GLY A 594 0.76 -29.90 -6.68
N GLY A 595 1.39 -29.08 -5.84
CA GLY A 595 2.63 -29.37 -5.12
C GLY A 595 2.56 -30.57 -4.19
N LEU A 596 1.36 -30.99 -3.77
CA LEU A 596 1.17 -32.20 -2.96
C LEU A 596 1.39 -33.50 -3.75
N MET A 597 1.33 -33.46 -5.08
CA MET A 597 1.50 -34.65 -5.93
C MET A 597 2.58 -34.48 -7.00
N ALA A 598 2.71 -33.27 -7.56
CA ALA A 598 3.59 -32.98 -8.69
C ALA A 598 4.18 -31.55 -8.58
N ASN A 599 4.95 -31.27 -7.51
CA ASN A 599 5.54 -29.93 -7.33
C ASN A 599 6.51 -29.53 -8.46
N ASN A 600 7.26 -30.50 -8.98
CA ASN A 600 7.95 -30.39 -10.25
C ASN A 600 7.15 -31.18 -11.30
N PRO A 601 6.43 -30.52 -12.23
CA PRO A 601 5.56 -31.21 -13.16
C PRO A 601 6.30 -31.85 -14.34
N CYS A 602 7.64 -31.85 -14.38
CA CYS A 602 8.40 -32.20 -15.57
C CYS A 602 8.20 -33.66 -15.99
N SER A 603 8.19 -34.60 -15.04
CA SER A 603 7.91 -36.00 -15.32
C SER A 603 6.50 -36.19 -15.86
N ASP A 604 5.53 -35.48 -15.29
CA ASP A 604 4.13 -35.55 -15.70
C ASP A 604 3.94 -35.01 -17.12
N ILE A 605 4.63 -33.91 -17.48
CA ILE A 605 4.64 -33.40 -18.86
C ILE A 605 5.20 -34.44 -19.82
N LEU A 606 6.30 -35.13 -19.49
CA LEU A 606 6.90 -36.15 -20.37
C LEU A 606 5.99 -37.38 -20.58
N VAL A 607 5.25 -37.77 -19.55
CA VAL A 607 4.20 -38.80 -19.65
C VAL A 607 3.05 -38.29 -20.53
N GLU A 608 2.62 -37.05 -20.30
CA GLU A 608 1.52 -36.42 -21.05
C GLU A 608 1.86 -36.27 -22.54
N LEU A 609 3.11 -35.95 -22.88
CA LEU A 609 3.60 -35.93 -24.27
C LEU A 609 3.51 -37.30 -24.92
N THR A 610 3.76 -38.37 -24.17
CA THR A 610 3.59 -39.75 -24.68
C THR A 610 2.12 -40.03 -24.99
N LYS A 611 1.19 -39.63 -24.11
CA LYS A 611 -0.25 -39.74 -24.38
C LYS A 611 -0.68 -38.86 -25.57
N PHE A 612 -0.07 -37.68 -25.71
CA PHE A 612 -0.32 -36.78 -26.83
C PHE A 612 0.12 -37.40 -28.16
N ASP A 613 1.30 -38.01 -28.21
CA ASP A 613 1.77 -38.74 -29.39
C ASP A 613 0.86 -39.94 -29.72
N ILE A 614 0.42 -40.70 -28.72
CA ILE A 614 -0.58 -41.78 -28.93
C ILE A 614 -1.87 -41.21 -29.53
N THR A 615 -2.36 -40.09 -28.99
CA THR A 615 -3.54 -39.38 -29.50
C THR A 615 -3.36 -38.96 -30.96
N ARG A 616 -2.17 -38.47 -31.32
CA ARG A 616 -1.81 -38.13 -32.71
C ARG A 616 -1.85 -39.36 -33.61
N GLN A 617 -1.22 -40.46 -33.18
CA GLN A 617 -1.18 -41.70 -33.94
C GLN A 617 -2.57 -42.28 -34.19
N LEU A 618 -3.44 -42.29 -33.17
CA LEU A 618 -4.84 -42.70 -33.30
C LEU A 618 -5.62 -41.81 -34.29
N ASN A 619 -5.20 -40.56 -34.44
CA ASN A 619 -5.72 -39.61 -35.43
C ASN A 619 -4.93 -39.62 -36.76
N ASN A 620 -4.16 -40.69 -37.04
CA ASN A 620 -3.33 -40.84 -38.24
C ASN A 620 -2.27 -39.73 -38.44
N GLN A 621 -1.77 -39.14 -37.35
CA GLN A 621 -0.69 -38.16 -37.36
C GLN A 621 0.59 -38.77 -36.75
N PRO A 622 1.78 -38.47 -37.31
CA PRO A 622 3.03 -39.01 -36.78
C PRO A 622 3.36 -38.42 -35.39
N PRO A 623 4.08 -39.20 -34.54
CA PRO A 623 4.62 -38.68 -33.29
C PRO A 623 5.65 -37.60 -33.59
N LEU A 624 5.84 -36.67 -32.64
CA LEU A 624 6.78 -35.57 -32.80
C LEU A 624 8.05 -35.83 -31.98
N PRO A 625 9.26 -35.68 -32.55
CA PRO A 625 10.48 -35.84 -31.77
C PRO A 625 10.57 -34.75 -30.70
N LEU A 626 11.33 -35.01 -29.63
CA LEU A 626 11.56 -34.06 -28.55
C LEU A 626 12.92 -33.38 -28.75
N ALA A 627 12.95 -32.06 -28.88
CA ALA A 627 14.17 -31.30 -29.14
C ALA A 627 14.92 -30.91 -27.86
N CYS A 628 14.20 -30.45 -26.83
CA CYS A 628 14.79 -30.16 -25.53
C CYS A 628 13.72 -30.09 -24.44
N VAL A 629 14.15 -30.39 -23.22
CA VAL A 629 13.35 -30.24 -22.00
C VAL A 629 14.04 -29.25 -21.08
N VAL A 630 13.32 -28.23 -20.65
CA VAL A 630 13.80 -27.22 -19.70
C VAL A 630 12.92 -27.29 -18.46
N SER A 631 13.54 -27.49 -17.29
CA SER A 631 12.86 -27.49 -15.99
C SER A 631 13.46 -26.41 -15.12
N ILE A 632 12.65 -25.43 -14.69
CA ILE A 632 13.08 -24.29 -13.89
C ILE A 632 12.50 -24.41 -12.48
N GLY A 633 13.39 -24.43 -11.49
CA GLY A 633 13.08 -24.54 -10.07
C GLY A 633 12.97 -23.19 -9.38
N THR A 634 12.23 -23.17 -8.27
CA THR A 634 12.03 -21.99 -7.40
C THR A 634 13.05 -21.90 -6.25
N GLY A 635 14.21 -22.52 -6.44
CA GLY A 635 15.31 -22.50 -5.48
C GLY A 635 15.45 -23.78 -4.65
N ARG A 636 16.70 -24.19 -4.39
CA ARG A 636 17.04 -25.33 -3.53
C ARG A 636 17.35 -24.82 -2.11
N PRO A 637 16.70 -25.34 -1.06
CA PRO A 637 17.06 -24.97 0.30
C PRO A 637 18.49 -25.43 0.63
N PRO A 638 19.26 -24.63 1.38
CA PRO A 638 20.60 -25.02 1.80
C PRO A 638 20.51 -26.28 2.69
N PRO A 639 21.46 -27.23 2.56
CA PRO A 639 21.45 -28.44 3.37
C PRO A 639 21.59 -28.09 4.86
N LYS A 640 20.67 -28.58 5.69
CA LYS A 640 20.71 -28.45 7.15
C LYS A 640 21.01 -29.79 7.79
N SER A 641 21.91 -29.82 8.78
CA SER A 641 22.07 -30.99 9.64
C SER A 641 20.85 -31.11 10.55
N THR A 642 20.08 -32.18 10.40
CA THR A 642 19.01 -32.52 11.34
C THR A 642 19.49 -33.63 12.28
N ASN A 643 19.12 -33.54 13.56
CA ASN A 643 19.31 -34.67 14.47
C ASN A 643 18.38 -35.80 14.01
N ALA A 644 18.92 -37.02 13.87
CA ALA A 644 18.12 -38.19 13.53
C ALA A 644 16.95 -38.30 14.53
N ALA A 645 15.72 -38.19 14.04
CA ALA A 645 14.54 -38.24 14.89
C ALA A 645 14.33 -39.68 15.37
N THR A 646 14.81 -40.00 16.57
CA THR A 646 14.48 -41.26 17.25
C THR A 646 13.07 -41.16 17.81
N ILE A 647 12.07 -41.57 17.02
CA ILE A 647 10.68 -41.59 17.47
C ILE A 647 10.39 -42.94 18.09
N SER A 648 10.31 -42.98 19.42
CA SER A 648 9.79 -44.13 20.16
C SER A 648 8.27 -43.97 20.36
N VAL A 649 7.52 -45.04 20.08
CA VAL A 649 6.07 -45.10 20.39
C VAL A 649 5.91 -45.10 21.91
N PRO A 650 5.13 -44.16 22.52
CA PRO A 650 4.96 -44.12 23.96
C PRO A 650 4.28 -45.40 24.44
N GLN A 651 4.86 -46.09 25.43
CA GLN A 651 4.27 -47.31 26.00
C GLN A 651 3.32 -47.04 27.19
N GLY A 652 3.15 -45.77 27.60
CA GLY A 652 2.19 -45.42 28.65
C GLY A 652 2.08 -43.91 28.97
N PHE A 653 1.08 -43.56 29.78
CA PHE A 653 0.76 -42.17 30.16
C PHE A 653 1.90 -41.46 30.93
N GLY A 654 2.74 -42.23 31.65
CA GLY A 654 3.89 -41.71 32.40
C GLY A 654 5.04 -41.22 31.52
N ASP A 655 5.25 -41.83 30.34
CA ASP A 655 6.28 -41.41 29.38
C ASP A 655 5.88 -40.11 28.67
N ILE A 656 4.58 -39.91 28.44
CA ILE A 656 4.02 -38.69 27.83
C ILE A 656 4.22 -37.49 28.77
N LEU A 657 4.06 -37.66 30.07
CA LEU A 657 4.28 -36.58 31.04
C LEU A 657 5.76 -36.21 31.21
N ARG A 658 6.68 -37.18 31.07
CA ARG A 658 8.12 -36.98 31.31
C ARG A 658 8.88 -36.52 30.05
N ASN A 659 8.47 -36.99 28.87
CA ASN A 659 9.13 -36.73 27.58
C ASN A 659 8.23 -36.04 26.55
N GLY A 660 7.02 -35.59 26.94
CA GLY A 660 6.01 -35.08 26.01
C GLY A 660 6.47 -33.90 25.16
N TYR A 661 7.27 -32.98 25.71
CA TYR A 661 7.84 -31.88 24.93
C TYR A 661 8.77 -32.39 23.81
N ASN A 662 9.66 -33.34 24.11
CA ASN A 662 10.59 -33.92 23.13
C ASN A 662 9.87 -34.82 22.10
N GLN A 663 8.78 -35.47 22.50
CA GLN A 663 7.98 -36.30 21.58
C GLN A 663 7.12 -35.46 20.65
N ILE A 664 6.49 -34.38 21.14
CA ILE A 664 5.69 -33.45 20.32
C ILE A 664 6.60 -32.73 19.31
N THR A 665 7.77 -32.25 19.75
CA THR A 665 8.75 -31.61 18.85
C THR A 665 9.31 -32.60 17.81
N GLY A 666 9.58 -33.85 18.20
CA GLY A 666 9.96 -34.92 17.28
C GLY A 666 8.88 -35.26 16.25
N PHE A 667 7.62 -35.34 16.67
CA PHE A 667 6.47 -35.56 15.78
C PHE A 667 6.30 -34.41 14.78
N MET A 668 6.34 -33.16 15.24
CA MET A 668 6.24 -31.98 14.36
C MET A 668 7.40 -31.91 13.36
N SER A 669 8.62 -32.25 13.80
CA SER A 669 9.79 -32.34 12.90
C SER A 669 9.58 -33.38 11.81
N LEU A 670 9.07 -34.57 12.16
CA LEU A 670 8.75 -35.63 11.21
C LEU A 670 7.61 -35.23 10.24
N THR A 671 6.55 -34.60 10.74
CA THR A 671 5.47 -34.07 9.88
C THR A 671 6.02 -33.06 8.88
N LYS A 672 6.89 -32.13 9.32
CA LYS A 672 7.56 -31.18 8.43
C LYS A 672 8.42 -31.90 7.39
N MET A 673 9.24 -32.88 7.81
CA MET A 673 10.05 -33.69 6.88
C MET A 673 9.18 -34.41 5.84
N PHE A 674 8.04 -34.97 6.21
CA PHE A 674 7.12 -35.60 5.25
C PHE A 674 6.54 -34.60 4.25
N ILE A 675 6.09 -33.43 4.71
CA ILE A 675 5.60 -32.38 3.83
C ILE A 675 6.70 -31.91 2.87
N ASP A 676 7.92 -31.69 3.38
CA ASP A 676 9.07 -31.27 2.58
C ASP A 676 9.44 -32.31 1.51
N GLN A 677 9.34 -33.61 1.82
CA GLN A 677 9.59 -34.69 0.86
C GLN A 677 8.47 -34.85 -0.17
N ILE A 678 7.21 -34.72 0.24
CA ILE A 678 6.06 -34.78 -0.68
C ILE A 678 6.10 -33.61 -1.66
N CYS A 679 6.41 -32.42 -1.15
CA CYS A 679 6.51 -31.19 -1.92
C CYS A 679 7.91 -31.00 -2.53
N ALA A 680 8.78 -32.01 -2.54
CA ALA A 680 10.12 -31.86 -3.11
C ALA A 680 10.05 -31.62 -4.62
N SER A 681 10.61 -30.48 -5.06
CA SER A 681 10.71 -30.13 -6.49
C SER A 681 12.09 -30.45 -7.09
N ASP A 682 13.04 -30.87 -6.25
CA ASP A 682 14.40 -31.20 -6.63
C ASP A 682 14.81 -32.60 -6.11
N GLY A 683 15.98 -33.10 -6.50
CA GLY A 683 16.45 -34.45 -6.18
C GLY A 683 15.85 -35.53 -7.10
N ALA A 684 15.32 -36.61 -6.51
CA ALA A 684 14.94 -37.81 -7.27
C ALA A 684 13.90 -37.57 -8.38
N VAL A 685 13.01 -36.59 -8.22
CA VAL A 685 12.02 -36.22 -9.26
C VAL A 685 12.70 -35.68 -10.52
N VAL A 686 13.76 -34.89 -10.36
CA VAL A 686 14.56 -34.35 -11.46
C VAL A 686 15.36 -35.45 -12.14
N ASP A 687 15.94 -36.38 -11.37
CA ASP A 687 16.70 -37.50 -11.93
C ASP A 687 15.84 -38.43 -12.79
N ARG A 688 14.60 -38.69 -12.34
CA ARG A 688 13.60 -39.45 -13.12
C ARG A 688 13.23 -38.70 -14.40
N ALA A 689 12.92 -37.41 -14.31
CA ALA A 689 12.59 -36.60 -15.48
C ALA A 689 13.75 -36.53 -16.49
N ARG A 690 15.00 -36.39 -16.02
CA ARG A 690 16.20 -36.42 -16.86
C ARG A 690 16.34 -37.76 -17.58
N ALA A 691 16.21 -38.87 -16.86
CA ALA A 691 16.28 -40.20 -17.45
C ALA A 691 15.19 -40.40 -18.53
N LEU A 692 13.96 -39.95 -18.28
CA LEU A 692 12.87 -40.00 -19.24
C LEU A 692 13.09 -39.10 -20.49
N ALA A 693 13.76 -37.96 -20.33
CA ALA A 693 14.13 -37.12 -21.46
C ALA A 693 15.21 -37.80 -22.33
N PHE A 694 16.21 -38.43 -21.70
CA PHE A 694 17.27 -39.13 -22.40
C PHE A 694 16.77 -40.38 -23.14
N THR A 695 15.80 -41.11 -22.59
CA THR A 695 15.16 -42.24 -23.31
C THR A 695 14.37 -41.78 -24.53
N LYS A 696 13.96 -40.52 -24.57
CA LYS A 696 13.34 -39.85 -25.73
C LYS A 696 14.36 -39.13 -26.63
N HIS A 697 15.67 -39.37 -26.44
CA HIS A 697 16.76 -38.74 -27.19
C HIS A 697 16.75 -37.21 -27.14
N SER A 698 16.40 -36.62 -25.99
CA SER A 698 16.36 -35.17 -25.82
C SER A 698 17.29 -34.70 -24.69
N PRO A 699 18.08 -33.64 -24.90
CA PRO A 699 18.81 -32.99 -23.82
C PRO A 699 17.86 -32.42 -22.76
N PHE A 700 18.33 -32.38 -21.52
CA PHE A 700 17.57 -31.96 -20.33
C PHE A 700 18.30 -30.88 -19.54
N PHE A 701 17.69 -29.71 -19.42
CA PHE A 701 18.23 -28.56 -18.72
C PHE A 701 17.46 -28.34 -17.42
N ARG A 702 18.12 -28.53 -16.28
CA ARG A 702 17.58 -28.17 -14.95
C ARG A 702 18.21 -26.87 -14.48
N LEU A 703 17.40 -25.83 -14.34
CA LEU A 703 17.81 -24.51 -13.88
C LEU A 703 17.22 -24.25 -12.49
N SER A 704 18.00 -24.49 -11.43
CA SER A 704 17.52 -24.45 -10.04
C SER A 704 18.60 -23.87 -9.12
N PRO A 705 18.61 -22.54 -8.92
CA PRO A 705 19.58 -21.86 -8.06
C PRO A 705 19.46 -22.29 -6.60
N GLU A 706 20.51 -22.09 -5.80
CA GLU A 706 20.43 -22.30 -4.36
C GLU A 706 19.80 -21.07 -3.70
N LEU A 707 18.99 -21.30 -2.67
CA LEU A 707 18.43 -20.22 -1.88
C LEU A 707 19.54 -19.58 -1.02
N PRO A 708 19.62 -18.24 -0.96
CA PRO A 708 20.64 -17.56 -0.16
C PRO A 708 20.44 -17.79 1.34
N THR A 709 19.18 -17.96 1.75
CA THR A 709 18.72 -18.20 3.12
C THR A 709 17.51 -19.13 3.11
N GLU A 710 16.98 -19.50 4.28
CA GLU A 710 15.67 -20.15 4.34
C GLU A 710 14.59 -19.11 4.03
N VAL A 711 13.89 -19.31 2.92
CA VAL A 711 12.83 -18.41 2.44
C VAL A 711 11.51 -19.16 2.41
N GLU A 712 10.52 -18.61 3.12
CA GLU A 712 9.15 -19.10 3.17
C GLU A 712 8.38 -18.80 1.87
N LEU A 713 7.26 -19.48 1.66
CA LEU A 713 6.51 -19.39 0.41
C LEU A 713 5.78 -18.05 0.22
N ASP A 714 5.55 -17.30 1.30
CA ASP A 714 4.83 -16.03 1.34
C ASP A 714 5.67 -14.88 1.91
N ASP A 715 7.01 -15.01 1.86
CA ASP A 715 7.92 -13.97 2.31
C ASP A 715 7.66 -12.65 1.56
N LYS A 716 7.72 -11.54 2.30
CA LYS A 716 7.36 -10.21 1.78
C LYS A 716 8.52 -9.23 1.88
N ASP A 717 9.62 -9.61 2.54
CA ASP A 717 10.72 -8.71 2.79
C ASP A 717 11.39 -8.32 1.46
N ASP A 718 11.41 -7.01 1.18
CA ASP A 718 11.97 -6.46 -0.05
C ASP A 718 13.45 -6.84 -0.25
N MET A 719 14.23 -6.96 0.83
CA MET A 719 15.64 -7.38 0.77
C MET A 719 15.75 -8.85 0.37
N ILE A 720 14.92 -9.72 0.95
CA ILE A 720 14.90 -11.15 0.61
C ILE A 720 14.53 -11.31 -0.87
N ILE A 721 13.57 -10.54 -1.38
CA ILE A 721 13.22 -10.56 -2.81
C ILE A 721 14.42 -10.16 -3.69
N VAL A 722 15.14 -9.09 -3.34
CA VAL A 722 16.33 -8.68 -4.09
C VAL A 722 17.42 -9.75 -4.03
N ASP A 723 17.64 -10.37 -2.87
CA ASP A 723 18.64 -11.43 -2.72
C ASP A 723 18.25 -12.71 -3.48
N LEU A 724 16.96 -13.06 -3.59
CA LEU A 724 16.48 -14.13 -4.47
C LEU A 724 16.76 -13.83 -5.95
N MET A 725 16.47 -12.61 -6.38
CA MET A 725 16.75 -12.16 -7.75
C MET A 725 18.24 -12.22 -8.05
N PHE A 726 19.06 -11.75 -7.11
CA PHE A 726 20.51 -11.75 -7.22
C PHE A 726 21.10 -13.17 -7.19
N ALA A 727 20.59 -14.07 -6.36
CA ALA A 727 21.00 -15.47 -6.33
C ALA A 727 20.72 -16.19 -7.65
N ALA A 728 19.57 -15.91 -8.28
CA ALA A 728 19.27 -16.41 -9.63
C ALA A 728 20.29 -15.88 -10.66
N ARG A 729 20.72 -14.62 -10.53
CA ARG A 729 21.75 -14.02 -11.39
C ARG A 729 23.13 -14.65 -11.19
N CYS A 730 23.56 -14.86 -9.94
CA CYS A 730 24.80 -15.58 -9.63
C CYS A 730 24.81 -16.98 -10.24
N TYR A 731 23.70 -17.71 -10.11
CA TYR A 731 23.55 -19.03 -10.71
C TYR A 731 23.71 -19.03 -12.23
N LEU A 732 23.11 -18.06 -12.93
CA LEU A 732 23.25 -17.94 -14.38
C LEU A 732 24.70 -17.69 -14.80
N HIS A 733 25.45 -16.88 -14.06
CA HIS A 733 26.88 -16.67 -14.30
C HIS A 733 27.71 -17.95 -14.09
N GLN A 734 27.34 -18.77 -13.11
CA GLN A 734 28.02 -20.05 -12.84
C GLN A 734 27.74 -21.09 -13.94
N GLU A 735 26.52 -21.11 -14.48
CA GLU A 735 26.04 -22.08 -15.47
C GLU A 735 26.09 -21.55 -16.93
N GLU A 736 26.83 -20.46 -17.17
CA GLU A 736 26.86 -19.72 -18.45
C GLU A 736 27.03 -20.64 -19.68
N LYS A 737 27.90 -21.66 -19.58
CA LYS A 737 28.12 -22.62 -20.68
C LYS A 737 26.86 -23.42 -21.01
N SER A 738 26.21 -23.99 -20.00
CA SER A 738 24.98 -24.79 -20.15
C SER A 738 23.81 -23.92 -20.61
N PHE A 739 23.75 -22.69 -20.08
CA PHE A 739 22.73 -21.72 -20.46
C PHE A 739 22.88 -21.26 -21.92
N GLU A 740 24.10 -20.99 -22.40
CA GLU A 740 24.33 -20.61 -23.81
C GLU A 740 24.05 -21.77 -24.77
N GLN A 741 24.27 -23.03 -24.37
CA GLN A 741 23.82 -24.19 -25.14
C GLN A 741 22.30 -24.19 -25.31
N LEU A 742 21.55 -23.95 -24.23
CA LEU A 742 20.10 -23.84 -24.28
C LEU A 742 19.64 -22.70 -25.20
N VAL A 743 20.22 -21.49 -25.04
CA VAL A 743 19.92 -20.33 -25.90
C VAL A 743 20.17 -20.66 -27.37
N THR A 744 21.29 -21.32 -27.67
CA THR A 744 21.64 -21.75 -29.02
C THR A 744 20.60 -22.73 -29.57
N ILE A 745 20.24 -23.76 -28.81
CA ILE A 745 19.21 -24.72 -29.22
C ILE A 745 17.92 -23.97 -29.52
N LEU A 746 17.41 -23.13 -28.63
CA LEU A 746 16.13 -22.44 -28.87
C LEU A 746 16.20 -21.49 -30.07
N ALA A 747 17.32 -20.78 -30.28
CA ALA A 747 17.49 -19.85 -31.39
C ALA A 747 17.50 -20.53 -32.77
N THR A 748 18.06 -21.74 -32.91
CA THR A 748 18.05 -22.47 -34.20
C THR A 748 16.64 -22.79 -34.68
N TYR A 749 15.67 -22.88 -33.77
CA TYR A 749 14.27 -23.14 -34.08
C TYR A 749 13.46 -21.89 -34.47
N ALA A 750 13.92 -20.69 -34.13
CA ALA A 750 13.23 -19.44 -34.47
C ALA A 750 13.48 -18.98 -35.92
N ASN A 751 14.69 -19.19 -36.43
CA ASN A 751 15.12 -18.69 -37.76
C ASN A 751 14.47 -19.38 -38.97
N ASN A 752 13.60 -20.38 -38.77
CA ASN A 752 13.04 -21.20 -39.84
C ASN A 752 11.51 -21.16 -39.91
N ASN A 753 10.91 -20.04 -39.48
CA ASN A 753 9.48 -19.73 -39.63
C ASN A 753 9.20 -18.71 -40.76
N SER A 754 10.16 -18.50 -41.68
CA SER A 754 9.91 -17.84 -42.98
C SER A 754 9.25 -18.80 -43.96
#